data_AF-A0A7X1B7W3-F1
#
_entry.id   AF-A0A7X1B7W3-F1
#
_cell.length_a   1.000
_cell.length_b   1.000
_cell.length_c   1.000
_cell.angle_alpha   90.00
_cell.angle_beta   90.00
_cell.angle_gamma   90.00
#
_symmetry.space_group_name_H-M   'P 1'
#
loop_
_entity.id
_entity.type
_entity.pdbx_description
1 polymer ?
#
loop_
_entity_poly.entity_id
_entity_poly.type
_entity_poly.pdbx_seq_one_letter_code
_entity_poly.pdbx_strand_id
1 'polypeptide(L)'
;MKTSNRQISPFRPKIVLGRKAIRKLASPVLALALASVSVAQDRTVLFDVDAEGEAKRIETWGLDTAWLDAGNVIRGVEFMGKPQVDVIRFSFTGDRALVNGDLESSRQAEFDERMRIVDTYTESDTELYFNNDSDGIDSYFQGTNGVEPERWVELIDLTRRKAEAAGRTVVSVAPFNEPDLLENNLGTVDSLKEICEIIKNDTRYKDEWSDIRLSGGNTLNNDLAIAWYSQLKTVVDEGTTHQLAGNFDTYAAFFEYVSENGGLGTNDELHNVMEAMVGAEYGMNAGIWWGSAEYARGEFVKTSDGQRLGYAEHRTNWTAASVYRGLDGKVQAFVGESERQARPTTYLFVSKDRDVYFDGVGPQRSYLVSTTGGTGYQTENHHNAERVVHVTWGEDIQPEIAGRYTLVNRHSGMVLEVAGGSTENGANFQQGEANYEAYQSWLVNRVPKTVGGDWTYFSIKPYHASEKTGDVWNWNLDAGADVRLYDYGAGSNQQWILEYVENGYFTIRSRYSGKYLEVAGGSSAAGANVQLGNGNGEAYQQWRLIPAGAMVESDAPVSPGGLTAIQQSASVRLEWLANTESDLKGYNVYRSTDPDSGYDLIARGITTARFVDKAANRSDVTYSYYVRSSDMSLNLSEASEKVSASPTGISPRLVYFDFEQDTSDSSGNANDLEPSSDAGYVVGKNGENSLYFNGATFYANLPANVVNHDQLTISTWVYWTGSSDEQRVFDFSDGEGSGLSFTPKSAAGGSRFLIEFGELSTELLGAELPSSSWTHVAVTMDGSRAALYLNGVLADSADSSLKPSEINPFLNYLGKGSSSTATLFAGRLDDFQMYGFAVPAEDIPALAELEVPAPPSPEAVYEQGEVFLIWPAITGASDYVISRSASADGVFEIIDTVSESWYTDSSIIGGQSYYYLVLASNSVGESSGVEALLVETVPPAETWRMEHFGVSESLGDAADLADPDGDGVVNLLERAFGGDPLVPDVSVSPRIDSSQPMLSLLYRISTAATDLEIVVEASSGLEGDWTESEGVTETIETFEGVELLRHSKTLNEGESVLLRVGVKER
;
A
#
# COMPACT_ATOMS: atom_id res chain seq x y z
N MET A 1 48.93 -13.47 -39.65
CA MET A 1 50.27 -14.08 -39.61
C MET A 1 50.32 -15.14 -38.50
N LYS A 2 51.00 -16.26 -38.77
CA LYS A 2 51.61 -17.26 -37.85
C LYS A 2 51.94 -16.67 -36.45
N THR A 3 51.85 -17.32 -35.28
CA THR A 3 52.18 -18.72 -34.89
C THR A 3 51.90 -18.95 -33.39
N SER A 4 51.46 -20.18 -33.09
CA SER A 4 51.63 -21.05 -31.89
C SER A 4 52.45 -20.69 -30.65
N ASN A 5 51.98 -21.27 -29.51
CA ASN A 5 52.67 -21.96 -28.38
C ASN A 5 52.39 -21.33 -26.99
N ARG A 6 52.19 -22.05 -25.86
CA ARG A 6 51.98 -23.47 -25.50
C ARG A 6 51.75 -23.52 -23.96
N GLN A 7 50.87 -24.42 -23.49
CA GLN A 7 50.88 -25.20 -22.21
C GLN A 7 50.87 -24.44 -20.85
N ILE A 8 50.13 -24.87 -19.81
CA ILE A 8 50.28 -26.11 -19.01
C ILE A 8 48.94 -26.54 -18.35
N SER A 9 48.87 -27.84 -18.03
CA SER A 9 47.77 -28.73 -17.60
C SER A 9 47.21 -28.56 -16.16
N PRO A 10 46.16 -29.33 -15.77
CA PRO A 10 45.23 -29.04 -14.66
C PRO A 10 45.40 -29.94 -13.42
N PHE A 11 44.77 -29.56 -12.30
CA PHE A 11 44.44 -30.48 -11.21
C PHE A 11 43.04 -30.20 -10.65
N ARG A 12 42.18 -31.23 -10.69
CA ARG A 12 40.96 -31.39 -9.89
C ARG A 12 41.24 -32.45 -8.81
N PRO A 13 40.43 -32.47 -7.73
CA PRO A 13 39.93 -33.74 -7.22
C PRO A 13 38.39 -33.80 -7.23
N LYS A 14 37.87 -34.98 -7.59
CA LYS A 14 36.48 -35.41 -7.43
C LYS A 14 36.33 -36.08 -6.06
N ILE A 15 35.17 -35.89 -5.42
CA ILE A 15 34.61 -36.87 -4.48
C ILE A 15 33.21 -37.25 -4.98
N VAL A 16 32.92 -38.56 -4.92
CA VAL A 16 31.75 -39.27 -5.42
C VAL A 16 30.98 -39.82 -4.23
N LEU A 17 29.65 -39.62 -4.19
CA LEU A 17 28.63 -40.38 -3.46
C LEU A 17 27.31 -40.08 -4.23
N GLY A 18 26.39 -40.95 -4.63
CA GLY A 18 26.08 -42.36 -4.38
C GLY A 18 24.54 -42.47 -4.40
N ARG A 19 23.93 -42.90 -5.52
CA ARG A 19 22.46 -43.03 -5.65
C ARG A 19 21.95 -44.34 -5.02
N LYS A 20 20.95 -44.26 -4.14
CA LYS A 20 19.97 -45.31 -3.82
C LYS A 20 18.59 -44.69 -3.54
N ALA A 21 17.56 -45.51 -3.67
CA ALA A 21 16.23 -45.20 -4.19
C ALA A 21 15.10 -45.11 -3.13
N ILE A 22 14.12 -44.24 -3.43
CA ILE A 22 12.63 -44.39 -3.28
C ILE A 22 12.04 -44.53 -1.86
N ARG A 23 11.22 -43.55 -1.37
CA ARG A 23 9.73 -43.48 -1.42
C ARG A 23 9.14 -42.36 -0.52
N LYS A 24 8.23 -41.55 -1.10
CA LYS A 24 7.05 -40.85 -0.55
C LYS A 24 7.19 -39.93 0.67
N LEU A 25 7.03 -38.62 0.44
CA LEU A 25 5.84 -37.82 0.80
C LEU A 25 5.86 -36.55 -0.07
N ALA A 26 4.70 -36.16 -0.57
CA ALA A 26 4.51 -35.03 -1.47
C ALA A 26 4.23 -33.76 -0.67
N SER A 27 4.87 -32.64 -1.04
CA SER A 27 4.39 -31.26 -0.84
C SER A 27 5.18 -30.34 -1.77
N PRO A 28 4.55 -29.50 -2.62
CA PRO A 28 5.25 -28.47 -3.36
C PRO A 28 5.13 -27.14 -2.60
N VAL A 29 6.13 -26.80 -1.80
CA VAL A 29 6.44 -25.40 -1.48
C VAL A 29 7.71 -25.09 -2.23
N LEU A 30 7.54 -24.58 -3.45
CA LEU A 30 8.62 -23.95 -4.21
C LEU A 30 8.09 -22.59 -4.68
N ALA A 31 8.03 -21.66 -3.74
CA ALA A 31 7.98 -20.24 -4.03
C ALA A 31 9.36 -19.65 -3.71
N LEU A 32 9.91 -18.98 -4.71
CA LEU A 32 11.15 -18.20 -4.80
C LEU A 32 11.80 -17.81 -3.46
N ALA A 33 13.01 -18.33 -3.22
CA ALA A 33 14.03 -17.60 -2.46
C ALA A 33 14.92 -16.85 -3.46
N LEU A 34 14.44 -15.70 -3.92
CA LEU A 34 15.35 -14.65 -4.40
C LEU A 34 15.79 -13.90 -3.15
N ALA A 35 17.07 -14.05 -2.76
CA ALA A 35 17.67 -13.11 -1.83
C ALA A 35 17.58 -11.72 -2.48
N SER A 36 16.71 -10.87 -1.95
CA SER A 36 16.64 -9.46 -2.32
C SER A 36 17.97 -8.83 -1.93
N VAL A 37 18.81 -8.55 -2.92
CA VAL A 37 19.84 -7.53 -2.76
C VAL A 37 19.07 -6.22 -2.64
N SER A 38 18.89 -5.73 -1.42
CA SER A 38 18.38 -4.38 -1.18
C SER A 38 19.34 -3.42 -1.87
N VAL A 39 18.87 -2.80 -2.95
CA VAL A 39 19.58 -1.70 -3.62
C VAL A 39 19.34 -0.48 -2.74
N ALA A 40 20.39 0.22 -2.35
CA ALA A 40 20.25 1.51 -1.69
C ALA A 40 19.45 2.44 -2.63
N GLN A 41 18.37 3.01 -2.11
CA GLN A 41 17.50 3.89 -2.88
C GLN A 41 18.27 5.16 -3.32
N ASP A 42 18.19 5.53 -4.60
CA ASP A 42 18.89 6.70 -5.15
C ASP A 42 18.07 7.98 -5.04
N ARG A 43 16.76 7.91 -5.36
CA ARG A 43 15.85 9.06 -5.42
C ARG A 43 14.51 8.76 -4.75
N THR A 44 13.89 9.78 -4.17
CA THR A 44 12.52 9.74 -3.64
C THR A 44 11.64 10.65 -4.49
N VAL A 45 10.44 10.19 -4.86
CA VAL A 45 9.39 11.03 -5.44
C VAL A 45 8.28 11.15 -4.41
N LEU A 46 8.29 12.25 -3.67
CA LEU A 46 7.23 12.57 -2.71
C LEU A 46 6.03 13.15 -3.46
N PHE A 47 4.82 12.72 -3.10
CA PHE A 47 3.59 13.28 -3.65
C PHE A 47 2.45 13.15 -2.64
N ASP A 48 1.46 14.04 -2.76
CA ASP A 48 0.18 13.97 -2.05
C ASP A 48 -0.89 13.82 -3.13
N VAL A 49 -1.78 12.82 -3.00
CA VAL A 49 -2.78 12.54 -4.04
C VAL A 49 -3.84 13.63 -4.17
N ASP A 50 -4.06 14.41 -3.12
CA ASP A 50 -5.04 15.50 -3.05
C ASP A 50 -4.42 16.89 -3.22
N ALA A 51 -3.08 17.01 -3.24
CA ALA A 51 -2.41 18.29 -3.47
C ALA A 51 -2.86 18.94 -4.79
N GLU A 52 -2.92 20.28 -4.84
CA GLU A 52 -3.29 21.01 -6.06
C GLU A 52 -2.40 20.63 -7.25
N GLY A 53 -1.10 20.48 -6.99
CA GLY A 53 -0.08 20.12 -7.97
C GLY A 53 0.38 21.32 -8.82
N GLU A 54 1.18 21.04 -9.84
CA GLU A 54 1.70 22.04 -10.79
C GLU A 54 1.35 21.69 -12.23
N ALA A 55 0.92 22.68 -13.02
CA ALA A 55 0.66 22.51 -14.44
C ALA A 55 1.98 22.43 -15.22
N LYS A 56 2.47 21.21 -15.44
CA LYS A 56 3.67 20.89 -16.22
C LYS A 56 3.28 20.01 -17.41
N ARG A 57 2.75 20.63 -18.45
CA ARG A 57 2.32 19.95 -19.68
C ARG A 57 3.17 20.37 -20.87
N ILE A 58 3.09 19.58 -21.94
CA ILE A 58 3.61 19.92 -23.26
C ILE A 58 2.40 20.25 -24.12
N GLU A 59 2.43 21.41 -24.79
CA GLU A 59 1.25 21.97 -25.46
C GLU A 59 0.97 21.35 -26.83
N THR A 60 1.96 20.70 -27.43
CA THR A 60 1.84 20.09 -28.75
C THR A 60 2.48 18.72 -28.74
N TRP A 61 1.68 17.71 -29.01
CA TRP A 61 2.13 16.33 -29.14
C TRP A 61 2.06 15.87 -30.58
N GLY A 62 3.08 15.11 -30.99
CA GLY A 62 3.15 14.58 -32.33
C GLY A 62 3.61 13.13 -32.43
N LEU A 63 3.31 12.57 -33.60
CA LEU A 63 3.82 11.29 -34.05
C LEU A 63 4.60 11.50 -35.35
N ASP A 64 5.50 10.57 -35.67
CA ASP A 64 6.24 10.64 -36.93
C ASP A 64 5.79 9.60 -37.96
N THR A 65 6.23 9.84 -39.20
CA THR A 65 6.15 8.90 -40.31
C THR A 65 7.54 8.36 -40.70
N ALA A 66 8.45 8.24 -39.73
CA ALA A 66 9.82 7.81 -39.96
C ALA A 66 9.87 6.46 -40.68
N TRP A 67 10.82 6.32 -41.61
CA TRP A 67 10.96 5.14 -42.49
C TRP A 67 9.69 4.74 -43.27
N LEU A 68 8.74 5.66 -43.42
CA LEU A 68 7.41 5.43 -44.00
C LEU A 68 6.65 4.27 -43.33
N ASP A 69 6.82 4.09 -42.01
CA ASP A 69 6.10 3.06 -41.26
C ASP A 69 4.76 3.59 -40.71
N ALA A 70 3.65 3.18 -41.31
CA ALA A 70 2.31 3.49 -40.84
C ALA A 70 2.05 3.00 -39.41
N GLY A 71 2.77 1.97 -38.95
CA GLY A 71 2.67 1.41 -37.61
C GLY A 71 2.97 2.44 -36.51
N ASN A 72 3.86 3.42 -36.75
CA ASN A 72 4.15 4.49 -35.79
C ASN A 72 2.91 5.32 -35.48
N VAL A 73 2.20 5.75 -36.53
CA VAL A 73 0.98 6.56 -36.40
C VAL A 73 -0.18 5.72 -35.89
N ILE A 74 -0.42 4.54 -36.47
CA ILE A 74 -1.55 3.67 -36.09
C ILE A 74 -1.49 3.34 -34.61
N ARG A 75 -0.33 2.89 -34.12
CA ARG A 75 -0.17 2.49 -32.71
C ARG A 75 -0.15 3.70 -31.79
N GLY A 76 0.55 4.76 -32.16
CA GLY A 76 0.61 5.99 -31.36
C GLY A 76 -0.78 6.59 -31.13
N VAL A 77 -1.60 6.66 -32.17
CA VAL A 77 -2.99 7.13 -32.10
C VAL A 77 -3.83 6.29 -31.14
N GLU A 78 -3.64 4.97 -31.12
CA GLU A 78 -4.39 4.10 -30.21
C GLU A 78 -4.06 4.41 -28.75
N PHE A 79 -2.78 4.57 -28.41
CA PHE A 79 -2.37 4.79 -27.01
C PHE A 79 -2.57 6.23 -26.53
N MET A 80 -2.21 7.23 -27.36
CA MET A 80 -2.41 8.65 -27.05
C MET A 80 -3.89 9.03 -27.08
N GLY A 81 -4.66 8.40 -27.97
CA GLY A 81 -5.99 8.87 -28.36
C GLY A 81 -5.90 9.88 -29.49
N LYS A 82 -6.76 9.72 -30.51
CA LYS A 82 -6.79 10.60 -31.70
C LYS A 82 -6.76 12.11 -31.39
N PRO A 83 -7.56 12.63 -30.43
CA PRO A 83 -7.60 14.07 -30.16
C PRO A 83 -6.32 14.64 -29.54
N GLN A 84 -5.39 13.78 -29.11
CA GLN A 84 -4.10 14.17 -28.52
C GLN A 84 -2.96 14.20 -29.55
N VAL A 85 -3.25 13.95 -30.83
CA VAL A 85 -2.26 14.00 -31.92
C VAL A 85 -2.42 15.31 -32.69
N ASP A 86 -1.72 16.34 -32.24
CA ASP A 86 -1.79 17.69 -32.80
C ASP A 86 -1.06 17.77 -34.14
N VAL A 87 0.13 17.16 -34.22
CA VAL A 87 0.99 17.22 -35.41
C VAL A 87 1.47 15.85 -35.86
N ILE A 88 1.62 15.68 -37.18
CA ILE A 88 2.41 14.59 -37.76
C ILE A 88 3.70 15.15 -38.33
N ARG A 89 4.82 14.59 -37.87
CA ARG A 89 6.13 14.86 -38.47
C ARG A 89 6.23 14.16 -39.84
N PHE A 90 6.23 14.98 -40.88
CA PHE A 90 6.04 14.61 -42.27
C PHE A 90 7.29 14.95 -43.09
N SER A 91 7.92 13.94 -43.67
CA SER A 91 9.22 14.15 -44.31
C SER A 91 9.12 14.60 -45.76
N PHE A 92 9.88 15.64 -46.13
CA PHE A 92 10.27 15.88 -47.52
C PHE A 92 11.61 15.20 -47.80
N THR A 93 11.84 14.79 -49.04
CA THR A 93 12.97 13.92 -49.41
C THR A 93 13.73 14.47 -50.62
N GLY A 94 15.03 14.69 -50.46
CA GLY A 94 15.92 15.31 -51.44
C GLY A 94 16.88 14.33 -52.14
N ASP A 95 16.59 13.04 -52.11
CA ASP A 95 17.44 11.98 -52.69
C ASP A 95 17.21 11.77 -54.21
N ARG A 96 16.29 12.54 -54.81
CA ARG A 96 15.99 12.56 -56.26
C ARG A 96 15.76 13.99 -56.76
N ALA A 97 16.39 14.36 -57.87
CA ALA A 97 16.20 15.64 -58.52
C ALA A 97 14.72 15.95 -58.88
N LEU A 98 14.36 17.24 -58.89
CA LEU A 98 13.08 17.69 -59.44
C LEU A 98 13.02 17.45 -60.95
N VAL A 99 11.86 17.01 -61.46
CA VAL A 99 11.61 16.76 -62.87
C VAL A 99 10.57 17.74 -63.37
N ASN A 100 11.00 18.70 -64.21
CA ASN A 100 10.15 19.78 -64.71
C ASN A 100 9.49 20.64 -63.61
N GLY A 101 10.21 20.86 -62.50
CA GLY A 101 9.73 21.65 -61.35
C GLY A 101 8.75 20.91 -60.44
N ASP A 102 8.66 19.59 -60.57
CA ASP A 102 7.82 18.74 -59.72
C ASP A 102 8.62 17.54 -59.14
N LEU A 103 8.03 16.83 -58.17
CA LEU A 103 8.61 15.64 -57.57
C LEU A 103 8.78 14.53 -58.61
N GLU A 104 9.88 13.79 -58.53
CA GLU A 104 10.06 12.56 -59.30
C GLU A 104 8.98 11.54 -58.90
N SER A 105 8.58 10.65 -59.82
CA SER A 105 7.44 9.74 -59.64
C SER A 105 7.48 8.88 -58.37
N SER A 106 8.66 8.41 -57.94
CA SER A 106 8.79 7.64 -56.70
C SER A 106 8.61 8.51 -55.45
N ARG A 107 9.04 9.77 -55.50
CA ARG A 107 8.87 10.75 -54.42
C ARG A 107 7.45 11.27 -54.31
N GLN A 108 6.75 11.41 -55.44
CA GLN A 108 5.31 11.68 -55.42
C GLN A 108 4.52 10.53 -54.79
N ALA A 109 4.83 9.28 -55.14
CA ALA A 109 4.15 8.12 -54.56
C ALA A 109 4.38 8.01 -53.04
N GLU A 110 5.58 8.34 -52.58
CA GLU A 110 5.95 8.37 -51.16
C GLU A 110 5.26 9.52 -50.41
N PHE A 111 5.13 10.71 -51.02
CA PHE A 111 4.31 11.82 -50.50
C PHE A 111 2.84 11.39 -50.35
N ASP A 112 2.27 10.77 -51.40
CA ASP A 112 0.88 10.33 -51.41
C ASP A 112 0.62 9.28 -50.31
N GLU A 113 1.58 8.39 -50.04
CA GLU A 113 1.46 7.39 -48.98
C GLU A 113 1.53 8.01 -47.58
N ARG A 114 2.43 8.97 -47.32
CA ARG A 114 2.43 9.70 -46.04
C ARG A 114 1.11 10.43 -45.83
N MET A 115 0.60 11.11 -46.86
CA MET A 115 -0.69 11.78 -46.81
C MET A 115 -1.82 10.80 -46.50
N ARG A 116 -1.83 9.63 -47.13
CA ARG A 116 -2.80 8.56 -46.86
C ARG A 116 -2.75 8.12 -45.39
N ILE A 117 -1.55 7.97 -44.80
CA ILE A 117 -1.39 7.61 -43.38
C ILE A 117 -2.04 8.67 -42.49
N VAL A 118 -1.73 9.95 -42.69
CA VAL A 118 -2.31 11.07 -41.93
C VAL A 118 -3.85 11.07 -42.09
N ASP A 119 -4.35 11.07 -43.32
CA ASP A 119 -5.80 11.14 -43.63
C ASP A 119 -6.60 9.94 -43.11
N THR A 120 -5.97 8.78 -42.96
CA THR A 120 -6.67 7.57 -42.49
C THR A 120 -6.75 7.49 -40.97
N TYR A 121 -5.69 7.90 -40.26
CA TYR A 121 -5.53 7.53 -38.85
C TYR A 121 -5.67 8.70 -37.88
N THR A 122 -5.39 9.93 -38.29
CA THR A 122 -5.47 11.10 -37.40
C THR A 122 -6.80 11.84 -37.55
N GLU A 123 -7.01 12.90 -36.78
CA GLU A 123 -8.14 13.79 -36.98
C GLU A 123 -7.90 14.69 -38.22
N SER A 124 -9.00 15.28 -38.71
CA SER A 124 -8.94 16.15 -39.90
C SER A 124 -8.20 17.47 -39.66
N ASP A 125 -8.12 17.91 -38.41
CA ASP A 125 -7.43 19.12 -37.96
C ASP A 125 -5.98 18.87 -37.54
N THR A 126 -5.51 17.61 -37.48
CA THR A 126 -4.09 17.31 -37.28
C THR A 126 -3.24 17.98 -38.35
N GLU A 127 -2.23 18.72 -37.90
CA GLU A 127 -1.37 19.56 -38.73
C GLU A 127 -0.06 18.84 -39.10
N LEU A 128 0.72 19.42 -40.01
CA LEU A 128 1.98 18.85 -40.47
C LEU A 128 3.18 19.65 -39.94
N TYR A 129 4.13 18.93 -39.36
CA TYR A 129 5.47 19.42 -39.02
C TYR A 129 6.45 18.82 -40.02
N PHE A 130 7.10 19.61 -40.86
CA PHE A 130 8.02 19.05 -41.85
C PHE A 130 9.41 18.78 -41.28
N ASN A 131 9.97 17.64 -41.66
CA ASN A 131 11.38 17.31 -41.43
C ASN A 131 12.02 16.75 -42.73
N ASN A 132 13.31 16.46 -42.68
CA ASN A 132 14.01 15.78 -43.76
C ASN A 132 14.54 14.42 -43.30
N ASP A 133 14.13 13.35 -43.98
CA ASP A 133 14.55 11.96 -43.69
C ASP A 133 15.18 11.32 -44.93
N SER A 134 16.04 12.06 -45.62
CA SER A 134 16.66 11.58 -46.87
C SER A 134 17.88 10.70 -46.57
N ASP A 135 17.93 9.48 -47.12
CA ASP A 135 19.09 8.56 -47.10
C ASP A 135 20.32 9.04 -47.91
N GLY A 136 20.37 10.34 -48.21
CA GLY A 136 21.36 10.99 -49.05
C GLY A 136 20.74 12.09 -49.92
N ILE A 137 21.59 12.97 -50.44
CA ILE A 137 21.17 14.13 -51.22
C ILE A 137 21.56 13.95 -52.69
N ASP A 138 20.60 14.12 -53.60
CA ASP A 138 20.87 14.09 -55.05
C ASP A 138 21.83 15.23 -55.44
N SER A 139 22.74 14.97 -56.36
CA SER A 139 23.63 15.99 -56.94
C SER A 139 22.92 17.25 -57.46
N TYR A 140 21.64 17.14 -57.85
CA TYR A 140 20.80 18.26 -58.22
C TYR A 140 20.56 19.24 -57.07
N PHE A 141 20.59 18.81 -55.81
CA PHE A 141 20.44 19.69 -54.67
C PHE A 141 21.78 20.07 -54.04
N GLN A 142 22.91 19.56 -54.52
CA GLN A 142 24.22 19.83 -53.93
C GLN A 142 24.85 21.13 -54.45
N GLY A 143 25.47 21.86 -53.53
CA GLY A 143 26.37 23.00 -53.75
C GLY A 143 27.81 22.66 -53.33
N THR A 144 28.62 23.68 -53.09
CA THR A 144 30.05 23.50 -52.73
C THR A 144 30.24 22.93 -51.32
N ASN A 145 29.38 23.30 -50.37
CA ASN A 145 29.51 22.98 -48.94
C ASN A 145 28.17 22.50 -48.33
N GLY A 146 27.49 21.57 -49.00
CA GLY A 146 26.19 21.04 -48.55
C GLY A 146 25.12 21.16 -49.62
N VAL A 147 23.86 21.27 -49.21
CA VAL A 147 22.76 21.60 -50.13
C VAL A 147 22.94 23.01 -50.69
N GLU A 148 22.48 23.22 -51.91
CA GLU A 148 22.40 24.54 -52.53
C GLU A 148 21.07 25.19 -52.10
N PRO A 149 21.11 26.32 -51.36
CA PRO A 149 19.95 26.85 -50.65
C PRO A 149 18.72 27.11 -51.51
N GLU A 150 18.88 27.68 -52.71
CA GLU A 150 17.74 28.02 -53.58
C GLU A 150 16.99 26.77 -54.06
N ARG A 151 17.72 25.77 -54.55
CA ARG A 151 17.11 24.49 -54.98
C ARG A 151 16.51 23.72 -53.81
N TRP A 152 17.08 23.85 -52.61
CA TRP A 152 16.54 23.21 -51.41
C TRP A 152 15.22 23.86 -50.96
N VAL A 153 15.15 25.19 -50.95
CA VAL A 153 13.90 25.92 -50.68
C VAL A 153 12.83 25.60 -51.72
N GLU A 154 13.20 25.44 -53.00
CA GLU A 154 12.26 25.03 -54.05
C GLU A 154 11.59 23.67 -53.73
N LEU A 155 12.35 22.69 -53.22
CA LEU A 155 11.83 21.38 -52.81
C LEU A 155 10.90 21.48 -51.60
N ILE A 156 11.32 22.23 -50.57
CA ILE A 156 10.54 22.42 -49.34
C ILE A 156 9.21 23.09 -49.68
N ASP A 157 9.24 24.19 -50.44
CA ASP A 157 8.04 24.93 -50.84
C ASP A 157 7.13 24.12 -51.77
N LEU A 158 7.69 23.34 -52.70
CA LEU A 158 6.91 22.42 -53.52
C LEU A 158 6.14 21.41 -52.66
N THR A 159 6.79 20.86 -51.63
CA THR A 159 6.16 19.88 -50.73
C THR A 159 5.06 20.53 -49.90
N ARG A 160 5.29 21.74 -49.39
CA ARG A 160 4.27 22.55 -48.67
C ARG A 160 3.05 22.79 -49.54
N ARG A 161 3.24 23.32 -50.76
CA ARG A 161 2.13 23.59 -51.70
C ARG A 161 1.32 22.35 -52.01
N LYS A 162 1.96 21.18 -52.12
CA LYS A 162 1.25 19.91 -52.33
C LYS A 162 0.41 19.52 -51.11
N ALA A 163 0.94 19.68 -49.89
CA ALA A 163 0.20 19.39 -48.66
C ALA A 163 -1.01 20.34 -48.48
N GLU A 164 -0.81 21.63 -48.70
CA GLU A 164 -1.90 22.62 -48.65
C GLU A 164 -2.94 22.39 -49.76
N ALA A 165 -2.52 22.02 -50.97
CA ALA A 165 -3.44 21.64 -52.04
C ALA A 165 -4.22 20.36 -51.72
N ALA A 166 -3.67 19.49 -50.87
CA ALA A 166 -4.37 18.33 -50.30
C ALA A 166 -5.26 18.70 -49.09
N GLY A 167 -5.31 19.98 -48.69
CA GLY A 167 -6.17 20.48 -47.62
C GLY A 167 -5.56 20.41 -46.22
N ARG A 168 -4.24 20.20 -46.09
CA ARG A 168 -3.55 20.18 -44.78
C ARG A 168 -2.88 21.51 -44.46
N THR A 169 -2.81 21.82 -43.17
CA THR A 169 -2.03 22.94 -42.64
C THR A 169 -0.61 22.47 -42.34
N VAL A 170 0.39 23.21 -42.80
CA VAL A 170 1.79 23.04 -42.42
C VAL A 170 2.11 24.10 -41.37
N VAL A 171 2.58 23.70 -40.19
CA VAL A 171 2.77 24.63 -39.06
C VAL A 171 4.21 24.89 -38.69
N SER A 172 5.09 23.94 -38.96
CA SER A 172 6.53 24.12 -38.77
C SER A 172 7.31 23.33 -39.80
N VAL A 173 8.53 23.79 -40.09
CA VAL A 173 9.48 23.11 -40.97
C VAL A 173 10.86 23.15 -40.33
N ALA A 174 11.46 21.97 -40.13
CA ALA A 174 12.88 21.78 -39.91
C ALA A 174 13.58 21.57 -41.28
N PRO A 175 14.34 22.57 -41.80
CA PRO A 175 14.90 22.48 -43.15
C PRO A 175 15.92 21.36 -43.35
N PHE A 176 16.57 20.89 -42.30
CA PHE A 176 17.24 19.59 -42.22
C PHE A 176 17.66 19.29 -40.77
N ASN A 177 17.88 18.01 -40.44
CA ASN A 177 18.12 17.56 -39.07
C ASN A 177 19.48 18.04 -38.55
N GLU A 178 20.61 17.61 -39.13
CA GLU A 178 21.92 17.71 -38.48
C GLU A 178 22.92 18.64 -39.24
N PRO A 179 23.08 19.92 -38.82
CA PRO A 179 24.01 20.90 -39.41
C PRO A 179 25.50 20.67 -39.12
N ASP A 180 25.89 19.47 -38.71
CA ASP A 180 27.27 19.06 -38.45
C ASP A 180 27.67 17.71 -39.08
N LEU A 181 26.73 17.00 -39.73
CA LEU A 181 27.02 15.76 -40.45
C LEU A 181 27.60 16.01 -41.85
N LEU A 182 28.94 16.00 -41.93
CA LEU A 182 29.67 16.08 -43.20
C LEU A 182 29.46 14.86 -44.12
N GLU A 183 29.04 13.71 -43.59
CA GLU A 183 28.88 12.47 -44.35
C GLU A 183 27.63 12.46 -45.26
N ASN A 184 26.55 13.13 -44.84
CA ASN A 184 25.31 13.26 -45.64
C ASN A 184 25.30 14.53 -46.50
N ASN A 185 26.30 15.41 -46.33
CA ASN A 185 26.48 16.65 -47.07
C ASN A 185 25.22 17.54 -47.11
N LEU A 186 24.46 17.59 -46.00
CA LEU A 186 23.30 18.47 -45.83
C LEU A 186 23.73 19.92 -45.72
N GLY A 187 24.75 20.22 -44.92
CA GLY A 187 25.33 21.56 -44.82
C GLY A 187 25.79 21.89 -43.42
N THR A 188 25.94 23.19 -43.15
CA THR A 188 26.32 23.72 -41.83
C THR A 188 25.20 24.57 -41.21
N VAL A 189 25.39 25.04 -39.98
CA VAL A 189 24.49 26.03 -39.36
C VAL A 189 24.35 27.29 -40.23
N ASP A 190 25.40 27.70 -40.95
CA ASP A 190 25.34 28.81 -41.90
C ASP A 190 24.45 28.48 -43.11
N SER A 191 24.54 27.25 -43.64
CA SER A 191 23.66 26.80 -44.73
C SER A 191 22.19 26.78 -44.30
N LEU A 192 21.91 26.30 -43.09
CA LEU A 192 20.58 26.31 -42.50
C LEU A 192 20.05 27.74 -42.38
N LYS A 193 20.90 28.65 -41.86
CA LYS A 193 20.57 30.07 -41.76
C LYS A 193 20.23 30.69 -43.10
N GLU A 194 21.03 30.40 -44.14
CA GLU A 194 20.81 30.92 -45.49
C GLU A 194 19.47 30.45 -46.08
N ILE A 195 19.11 29.18 -45.89
CA ILE A 195 17.79 28.64 -46.27
C ILE A 195 16.66 29.38 -45.56
N CYS A 196 16.75 29.55 -44.24
CA CYS A 196 15.75 30.30 -43.47
C CYS A 196 15.65 31.77 -43.90
N GLU A 197 16.77 32.41 -44.23
CA GLU A 197 16.80 33.78 -44.74
C GLU A 197 16.12 33.90 -46.11
N ILE A 198 16.31 32.94 -47.01
CA ILE A 198 15.62 32.90 -48.31
C ILE A 198 14.10 32.79 -48.09
N ILE A 199 13.65 31.87 -47.24
CA ILE A 199 12.22 31.68 -46.96
C ILE A 199 11.60 32.96 -46.37
N LYS A 200 12.26 33.59 -45.39
CA LYS A 200 11.73 34.79 -44.71
C LYS A 200 11.78 36.07 -45.53
N ASN A 201 12.76 36.22 -46.43
CA ASN A 201 13.02 37.51 -47.08
C ASN A 201 12.70 37.54 -48.57
N ASP A 202 12.76 36.40 -49.27
CA ASP A 202 12.52 36.39 -50.71
C ASP A 202 11.04 36.61 -51.03
N THR A 203 10.76 37.54 -51.94
CA THR A 203 9.40 37.87 -52.39
C THR A 203 8.64 36.70 -53.02
N ARG A 204 9.33 35.61 -53.39
CA ARG A 204 8.72 34.37 -53.87
C ARG A 204 8.04 33.57 -52.75
N TYR A 205 8.51 33.69 -51.51
CA TYR A 205 8.12 32.80 -50.40
C TYR A 205 7.56 33.55 -49.19
N LYS A 206 8.15 34.69 -48.82
CA LYS A 206 7.94 35.38 -47.53
C LYS A 206 6.48 35.59 -47.11
N ASP A 207 5.58 35.83 -48.05
CA ASP A 207 4.17 36.16 -47.75
C ASP A 207 3.38 34.87 -47.47
N GLU A 208 3.63 33.81 -48.25
CA GLU A 208 2.99 32.49 -48.09
C GLU A 208 3.53 31.71 -46.87
N TRP A 209 4.73 32.05 -46.40
CA TRP A 209 5.39 31.43 -45.25
C TRP A 209 5.22 32.20 -43.94
N SER A 210 4.45 33.28 -43.92
CA SER A 210 4.37 34.18 -42.77
C SER A 210 3.75 33.56 -41.51
N ASP A 211 2.95 32.51 -41.66
CA ASP A 211 2.30 31.78 -40.56
C ASP A 211 2.95 30.40 -40.28
N ILE A 212 4.03 30.04 -41.00
CA ILE A 212 4.73 28.76 -40.84
C ILE A 212 6.02 28.99 -40.06
N ARG A 213 6.19 28.25 -38.97
CA ARG A 213 7.38 28.36 -38.12
C ARG A 213 8.58 27.71 -38.80
N LEU A 214 9.74 28.36 -38.68
CA LEU A 214 11.01 27.76 -39.06
C LEU A 214 11.70 27.20 -37.82
N SER A 215 12.00 25.91 -37.87
CA SER A 215 12.73 25.23 -36.80
C SER A 215 14.24 25.29 -37.03
N GLY A 216 14.98 25.33 -35.93
CA GLY A 216 16.42 25.07 -35.92
C GLY A 216 16.78 23.65 -36.37
N GLY A 217 18.09 23.39 -36.40
CA GLY A 217 18.61 22.04 -36.59
C GLY A 217 18.62 21.29 -35.27
N ASN A 218 18.49 19.96 -35.33
CA ASN A 218 18.59 19.05 -34.21
C ASN A 218 19.96 18.32 -34.20
N THR A 219 20.37 17.79 -33.06
CA THR A 219 21.71 17.19 -32.86
C THR A 219 21.62 15.89 -32.10
N LEU A 220 22.45 14.92 -32.49
CA LEU A 220 22.70 13.73 -31.68
C LEU A 220 23.31 14.07 -30.32
N ASN A 221 23.99 15.21 -30.20
CA ASN A 221 24.62 15.67 -28.97
C ASN A 221 24.04 17.01 -28.49
N ASN A 222 23.15 16.94 -27.50
CA ASN A 222 22.38 18.07 -27.00
C ASN A 222 23.26 19.22 -26.43
N ASP A 223 24.55 19.00 -26.18
CA ASP A 223 25.49 20.07 -25.76
C ASP A 223 25.67 21.16 -26.83
N LEU A 224 25.36 20.88 -28.10
CA LEU A 224 25.50 21.82 -29.21
C LEU A 224 24.26 22.69 -29.45
N ALA A 225 23.10 22.29 -28.92
CA ALA A 225 21.81 22.86 -29.27
C ALA A 225 21.72 24.38 -28.99
N ILE A 226 22.15 24.83 -27.80
CA ILE A 226 22.16 26.27 -27.44
C ILE A 226 23.07 27.07 -28.38
N ALA A 227 24.24 26.55 -28.74
CA ALA A 227 25.19 27.25 -29.59
C ALA A 227 24.67 27.43 -31.03
N TRP A 228 23.91 26.46 -31.53
CA TRP A 228 23.27 26.55 -32.84
C TRP A 228 22.06 27.47 -32.83
N TYR A 229 21.15 27.30 -31.87
CA TYR A 229 19.99 28.18 -31.74
C TYR A 229 20.43 29.65 -31.56
N SER A 230 21.49 29.92 -30.80
CA SER A 230 22.05 31.27 -30.64
C SER A 230 22.44 31.95 -31.97
N GLN A 231 22.87 31.18 -32.96
CA GLN A 231 23.25 31.68 -34.29
C GLN A 231 22.04 31.85 -35.22
N LEU A 232 21.00 31.04 -35.00
CA LEU A 232 19.81 30.94 -35.83
C LEU A 232 18.65 31.82 -35.33
N LYS A 233 18.58 32.18 -34.04
CA LYS A 233 17.40 32.78 -33.38
C LYS A 233 16.85 34.07 -33.99
N THR A 234 17.58 34.72 -34.89
CA THR A 234 17.08 35.88 -35.64
C THR A 234 16.28 35.50 -36.89
N VAL A 235 16.33 34.23 -37.31
CA VAL A 235 15.73 33.71 -38.54
C VAL A 235 14.91 32.43 -38.31
N VAL A 236 14.97 31.80 -37.14
CA VAL A 236 14.10 30.68 -36.74
C VAL A 236 13.12 31.13 -35.66
N ASP A 237 12.01 30.40 -35.54
CA ASP A 237 10.94 30.63 -34.56
C ASP A 237 10.97 29.54 -33.47
N GLU A 238 11.54 28.36 -33.77
CA GLU A 238 11.68 27.23 -32.85
C GLU A 238 13.15 26.80 -32.70
N GLY A 239 13.51 26.37 -31.50
CA GLY A 239 14.75 25.66 -31.23
C GLY A 239 14.45 24.18 -30.98
N THR A 240 15.21 23.28 -31.61
CA THR A 240 15.08 21.83 -31.44
C THR A 240 16.27 21.19 -30.73
N THR A 241 15.99 20.23 -29.86
CA THR A 241 17.00 19.29 -29.35
C THR A 241 16.34 17.96 -29.01
N HIS A 242 17.07 16.86 -29.15
CA HIS A 242 16.76 15.57 -28.54
C HIS A 242 18.00 15.06 -27.78
N GLN A 243 17.93 13.84 -27.24
CA GLN A 243 18.98 13.30 -26.39
C GLN A 243 19.47 11.92 -26.83
N LEU A 244 20.67 11.86 -27.41
CA LEU A 244 21.40 10.59 -27.66
C LEU A 244 22.85 10.61 -27.13
N ALA A 245 23.41 11.81 -26.96
CA ALA A 245 24.67 12.14 -26.35
C ALA A 245 24.59 13.54 -25.72
N GLY A 246 25.52 13.87 -24.82
CA GLY A 246 25.60 15.19 -24.17
C GLY A 246 25.38 15.14 -22.66
N ASN A 247 25.09 16.29 -22.07
CA ASN A 247 24.82 16.46 -20.65
C ASN A 247 23.32 16.69 -20.38
N PHE A 248 22.81 16.15 -19.27
CA PHE A 248 21.43 16.38 -18.83
C PHE A 248 21.15 17.87 -18.59
N ASP A 249 22.10 18.58 -17.98
CA ASP A 249 21.97 20.00 -17.64
C ASP A 249 21.77 20.87 -18.89
N THR A 250 22.44 20.52 -19.99
CA THR A 250 22.33 21.24 -21.27
C THR A 250 21.02 20.94 -21.98
N TYR A 251 20.47 19.73 -21.84
CA TYR A 251 19.14 19.38 -22.37
C TYR A 251 18.04 20.16 -21.63
N ALA A 252 18.08 20.16 -20.29
CA ALA A 252 17.14 20.92 -19.47
C ALA A 252 17.22 22.43 -19.75
N ALA A 253 18.42 23.01 -19.70
CA ALA A 253 18.62 24.45 -19.89
C ALA A 253 18.29 24.95 -21.31
N PHE A 254 18.23 24.05 -22.31
CA PHE A 254 17.92 24.43 -23.68
C PHE A 254 16.52 25.03 -23.81
N PHE A 255 15.50 24.38 -23.22
CA PHE A 255 14.11 24.83 -23.32
C PHE A 255 13.91 26.20 -22.66
N GLU A 256 14.49 26.40 -21.47
CA GLU A 256 14.52 27.69 -20.78
C GLU A 256 15.20 28.76 -21.64
N TYR A 257 16.38 28.47 -22.20
CA TYR A 257 17.13 29.40 -23.04
C TYR A 257 16.35 29.83 -24.29
N VAL A 258 15.67 28.89 -24.96
CA VAL A 258 14.86 29.18 -26.15
C VAL A 258 13.69 30.10 -25.79
N SER A 259 12.98 29.78 -24.70
CA SER A 259 11.85 30.56 -24.18
C SER A 259 12.26 31.97 -23.76
N GLU A 260 13.38 32.12 -23.02
CA GLU A 260 13.94 33.43 -22.64
C GLU A 260 14.31 34.33 -23.84
N ASN A 261 14.55 33.72 -25.00
CA ASN A 261 14.84 34.41 -26.25
C ASN A 261 13.61 34.54 -27.16
N GLY A 262 12.41 34.20 -26.68
CA GLY A 262 11.14 34.37 -27.36
C GLY A 262 10.82 33.34 -28.44
N GLY A 263 11.56 32.22 -28.50
CA GLY A 263 11.27 31.10 -29.39
C GLY A 263 10.52 29.98 -28.68
N LEU A 264 10.14 28.95 -29.44
CA LEU A 264 9.52 27.73 -28.91
C LEU A 264 10.55 26.60 -28.81
N GLY A 265 10.66 25.98 -27.64
CA GLY A 265 11.56 24.85 -27.42
C GLY A 265 10.87 23.53 -27.75
N THR A 266 11.42 22.77 -28.68
CA THR A 266 10.81 21.54 -29.22
C THR A 266 11.77 20.36 -29.11
N ASN A 267 11.25 19.18 -28.82
CA ASN A 267 11.93 17.92 -29.10
C ASN A 267 11.15 17.16 -30.17
N ASP A 268 11.59 17.26 -31.42
CA ASP A 268 10.94 16.64 -32.57
C ASP A 268 11.37 15.18 -32.81
N GLU A 269 12.14 14.59 -31.88
CA GLU A 269 12.65 13.21 -31.88
C GLU A 269 12.62 12.61 -30.46
N LEU A 270 11.49 12.71 -29.78
CA LEU A 270 11.34 12.30 -28.38
C LEU A 270 11.46 10.77 -28.24
N HIS A 271 12.45 10.28 -27.49
CA HIS A 271 12.77 8.84 -27.47
C HIS A 271 12.16 8.05 -26.32
N ASN A 272 11.76 8.70 -25.22
CA ASN A 272 11.32 8.04 -23.99
C ASN A 272 10.56 9.02 -23.08
N VAL A 273 9.83 8.49 -22.11
CA VAL A 273 9.08 9.30 -21.13
C VAL A 273 10.00 10.12 -20.20
N MET A 274 11.28 9.75 -20.04
CA MET A 274 12.22 10.58 -19.26
C MET A 274 12.48 11.92 -19.93
N GLU A 275 12.79 11.94 -21.22
CA GLU A 275 12.93 13.19 -21.98
C GLU A 275 11.65 14.02 -21.96
N ALA A 276 10.49 13.36 -21.99
CA ALA A 276 9.18 13.99 -21.92
C ALA A 276 8.94 14.66 -20.55
N MET A 277 9.20 13.95 -19.46
CA MET A 277 9.08 14.47 -18.09
C MET A 277 10.04 15.64 -17.85
N VAL A 278 11.29 15.52 -18.31
CA VAL A 278 12.29 16.59 -18.19
C VAL A 278 11.89 17.78 -19.05
N GLY A 279 11.47 17.54 -20.29
CA GLY A 279 10.98 18.60 -21.18
C GLY A 279 9.79 19.35 -20.56
N ALA A 280 8.79 18.64 -20.05
CA ALA A 280 7.65 19.25 -19.35
C ALA A 280 8.08 20.06 -18.12
N GLU A 281 9.06 19.58 -17.35
CA GLU A 281 9.58 20.29 -16.18
C GLU A 281 10.25 21.62 -16.55
N TYR A 282 11.03 21.64 -17.64
CA TYR A 282 11.82 22.82 -18.07
C TYR A 282 11.19 23.63 -19.21
N GLY A 283 9.91 23.40 -19.53
CA GLY A 283 9.14 24.28 -20.42
C GLY A 283 9.22 23.95 -21.92
N MET A 284 9.38 22.67 -22.27
CA MET A 284 9.23 22.20 -23.66
C MET A 284 7.82 22.49 -24.18
N ASN A 285 7.74 23.12 -25.35
CA ASN A 285 6.49 23.51 -25.99
C ASN A 285 5.90 22.37 -26.82
N ALA A 286 6.73 21.62 -27.54
CA ALA A 286 6.30 20.54 -28.41
C ALA A 286 7.19 19.29 -28.28
N GLY A 287 6.55 18.12 -28.27
CA GLY A 287 7.20 16.81 -28.23
C GLY A 287 6.65 15.89 -29.31
N ILE A 288 7.49 15.42 -30.22
CA ILE A 288 7.09 14.48 -31.28
C ILE A 288 7.79 13.16 -31.03
N TRP A 289 7.04 12.08 -30.83
CA TRP A 289 7.61 10.76 -30.59
C TRP A 289 8.40 10.26 -31.79
N TRP A 290 9.65 9.87 -31.53
CA TRP A 290 10.45 9.09 -32.48
C TRP A 290 9.96 7.64 -32.46
N GLY A 291 9.17 7.26 -33.46
CA GLY A 291 8.41 6.02 -33.51
C GLY A 291 7.02 6.10 -32.85
N SER A 292 6.45 4.95 -32.49
CA SER A 292 5.15 4.88 -31.83
C SER A 292 5.21 5.33 -30.35
N ALA A 293 4.20 6.09 -29.92
CA ALA A 293 3.88 6.22 -28.50
C ALA A 293 3.30 4.89 -27.98
N GLU A 294 4.08 4.12 -27.23
CA GLU A 294 3.57 2.93 -26.52
C GLU A 294 2.78 3.35 -25.25
N TYR A 295 2.19 2.39 -24.53
CA TYR A 295 1.27 2.64 -23.42
C TYR A 295 1.76 3.68 -22.41
N ALA A 296 2.94 3.52 -21.79
CA ALA A 296 3.47 4.49 -20.82
C ALA A 296 3.61 5.92 -21.40
N ARG A 297 3.99 6.04 -22.68
CA ARG A 297 4.09 7.33 -23.38
C ARG A 297 2.72 7.93 -23.65
N GLY A 298 1.78 7.12 -24.14
CA GLY A 298 0.41 7.55 -24.39
C GLY A 298 -0.34 7.95 -23.10
N GLU A 299 -0.14 7.21 -22.02
CA GLU A 299 -0.63 7.59 -20.69
C GLU A 299 0.01 8.89 -20.22
N PHE A 300 1.32 9.10 -20.43
CA PHE A 300 1.97 10.36 -20.06
C PHE A 300 1.38 11.55 -20.82
N VAL A 301 1.19 11.43 -22.14
CA VAL A 301 0.54 12.46 -22.96
C VAL A 301 -0.79 12.88 -22.32
N LYS A 302 -1.70 11.92 -22.10
CA LYS A 302 -3.03 12.18 -21.53
C LYS A 302 -3.00 12.73 -20.10
N THR A 303 -2.07 12.27 -19.28
CA THR A 303 -2.04 12.60 -17.85
C THR A 303 -1.34 13.93 -17.59
N SER A 304 -0.35 14.27 -18.42
CA SER A 304 0.43 15.51 -18.29
C SER A 304 -0.41 16.77 -18.48
N ASP A 305 -1.56 16.70 -19.16
CA ASP A 305 -2.57 17.77 -19.24
C ASP A 305 -3.15 18.17 -17.88
N GLY A 306 -3.03 17.28 -16.89
CA GLY A 306 -3.48 17.51 -15.52
C GLY A 306 -2.46 18.26 -14.67
N GLN A 307 -2.20 17.74 -13.46
CA GLN A 307 -1.33 18.37 -12.47
C GLN A 307 -0.22 17.43 -12.04
N ARG A 308 1.02 17.90 -12.07
CA ARG A 308 2.19 17.21 -11.52
C ARG A 308 2.14 17.27 -9.99
N LEU A 309 2.12 16.12 -9.33
CA LEU A 309 2.08 15.98 -7.87
C LEU A 309 3.45 15.70 -7.25
N GLY A 310 4.38 15.12 -8.02
CA GLY A 310 5.72 14.79 -7.56
C GLY A 310 6.70 14.68 -8.73
N TYR A 311 7.97 14.96 -8.48
CA TYR A 311 9.05 14.85 -9.48
C TYR A 311 10.39 14.62 -8.82
N ALA A 312 11.21 13.76 -9.43
CA ALA A 312 12.63 13.67 -9.13
C ALA A 312 13.40 13.26 -10.39
N GLU A 313 14.64 13.72 -10.49
CA GLU A 313 15.54 13.39 -11.58
C GLU A 313 16.92 13.00 -11.04
N HIS A 314 17.63 12.18 -11.80
CA HIS A 314 19.01 11.81 -11.51
C HIS A 314 19.89 12.21 -12.69
N ARG A 315 20.23 13.50 -12.77
CA ARG A 315 20.94 14.11 -13.92
C ARG A 315 22.15 13.31 -14.41
N THR A 316 23.05 12.91 -13.52
CA THR A 316 24.26 12.13 -13.89
C THR A 316 23.99 10.70 -14.34
N ASN A 317 22.80 10.17 -14.08
CA ASN A 317 22.37 8.84 -14.51
C ASN A 317 21.34 8.90 -15.64
N TRP A 318 20.93 10.09 -16.10
CA TRP A 318 19.96 10.26 -17.17
C TRP A 318 18.65 9.47 -16.95
N THR A 319 18.07 9.61 -15.75
CA THR A 319 16.76 9.05 -15.41
C THR A 319 15.90 10.13 -14.76
N ALA A 320 14.58 9.98 -14.86
CA ALA A 320 13.63 10.82 -14.15
C ALA A 320 12.38 10.01 -13.81
N ALA A 321 11.63 10.51 -12.83
CA ALA A 321 10.34 10.00 -12.43
C ALA A 321 9.42 11.13 -12.00
N SER A 322 8.13 10.95 -12.20
CA SER A 322 7.10 11.92 -11.83
C SER A 322 5.81 11.23 -11.40
N VAL A 323 4.94 11.96 -10.70
CA VAL A 323 3.57 11.55 -10.42
C VAL A 323 2.64 12.65 -10.91
N TYR A 324 1.63 12.29 -11.67
CA TYR A 324 0.61 13.22 -12.17
C TYR A 324 -0.79 12.76 -11.77
N ARG A 325 -1.67 13.73 -11.56
CA ARG A 325 -3.11 13.53 -11.54
C ARG A 325 -3.69 14.05 -12.85
N GLY A 326 -4.23 13.15 -13.67
CA GLY A 326 -4.83 13.48 -14.95
C GLY A 326 -6.15 14.25 -14.80
N LEU A 327 -6.65 14.79 -15.92
CA LEU A 327 -7.95 15.48 -15.96
C LEU A 327 -9.14 14.55 -15.62
N ASP A 328 -8.97 13.24 -15.76
CA ASP A 328 -9.93 12.22 -15.35
C ASP A 328 -9.86 11.85 -13.86
N GLY A 329 -8.97 12.50 -13.11
CA GLY A 329 -8.75 12.30 -11.68
C GLY A 329 -7.83 11.12 -11.33
N LYS A 330 -7.38 10.33 -12.32
CA LYS A 330 -6.46 9.22 -12.05
C LYS A 330 -5.08 9.74 -11.66
N VAL A 331 -4.45 9.05 -10.72
CA VAL A 331 -3.07 9.31 -10.32
C VAL A 331 -2.16 8.23 -10.91
N GLN A 332 -1.17 8.65 -11.67
CA GLN A 332 -0.21 7.77 -12.33
C GLN A 332 1.22 8.26 -12.07
N ALA A 333 2.08 7.31 -11.71
CA ALA A 333 3.50 7.50 -11.51
C ALA A 333 4.28 7.00 -12.73
N PHE A 334 5.18 7.81 -13.26
CA PHE A 334 5.99 7.52 -14.44
C PHE A 334 7.46 7.43 -14.05
N VAL A 335 8.19 6.51 -14.67
CA VAL A 335 9.64 6.42 -14.57
C VAL A 335 10.21 6.09 -15.95
N GLY A 336 11.33 6.73 -16.29
CA GLY A 336 12.01 6.47 -17.54
C GLY A 336 13.51 6.65 -17.42
N GLU A 337 14.21 6.19 -18.44
CA GLU A 337 15.65 6.34 -18.58
C GLU A 337 16.03 6.76 -20.00
N SER A 338 17.18 7.43 -20.15
CA SER A 338 17.77 7.71 -21.46
C SER A 338 18.02 6.42 -22.23
N GLU A 339 17.77 6.47 -23.54
CA GLU A 339 18.01 5.35 -24.45
C GLU A 339 19.48 4.94 -24.52
N ARG A 340 20.45 5.85 -24.30
CA ARG A 340 21.88 5.59 -24.55
C ARG A 340 22.84 5.93 -23.42
N GLN A 341 22.45 6.81 -22.49
CA GLN A 341 23.34 7.32 -21.44
C GLN A 341 22.90 6.93 -20.02
N ALA A 342 21.80 6.19 -19.89
CA ALA A 342 21.25 5.86 -18.60
C ALA A 342 22.14 4.95 -17.76
N ARG A 343 22.12 5.17 -16.45
CA ARG A 343 22.66 4.24 -15.45
C ARG A 343 21.53 3.75 -14.54
N PRO A 344 21.63 2.51 -14.01
CA PRO A 344 20.60 1.98 -13.12
C PRO A 344 20.31 2.98 -12.01
N THR A 345 19.03 3.31 -11.85
CA THR A 345 18.57 4.23 -10.81
C THR A 345 17.33 3.66 -10.15
N THR A 346 17.21 3.85 -8.85
CA THR A 346 16.05 3.45 -8.05
C THR A 346 15.26 4.68 -7.59
N TYR A 347 13.96 4.66 -7.84
CA TYR A 347 13.00 5.69 -7.41
C TYR A 347 12.03 5.07 -6.41
N LEU A 348 11.96 5.61 -5.20
CA LEU A 348 10.91 5.31 -4.24
C LEU A 348 9.80 6.35 -4.39
N PHE A 349 8.64 5.94 -4.88
CA PHE A 349 7.44 6.77 -4.83
C PHE A 349 6.87 6.73 -3.41
N VAL A 350 6.52 7.88 -2.84
CA VAL A 350 5.96 7.94 -1.47
C VAL A 350 4.75 8.88 -1.42
N SER A 351 3.59 8.33 -1.03
CA SER A 351 2.38 9.12 -0.76
C SER A 351 2.42 9.70 0.65
N LYS A 352 2.35 11.03 0.76
CA LYS A 352 2.49 11.77 2.02
C LYS A 352 1.20 11.81 2.84
N ASP A 353 0.05 11.82 2.17
CA ASP A 353 -1.25 12.10 2.77
C ASP A 353 -2.01 10.83 3.21
N ARG A 354 -1.91 9.73 2.44
CA ARG A 354 -2.66 8.50 2.73
C ARG A 354 -1.96 7.20 2.33
N ASP A 355 -2.47 6.08 2.81
CA ASP A 355 -2.09 4.77 2.28
C ASP A 355 -2.73 4.57 0.90
N VAL A 356 -1.97 4.02 -0.05
CA VAL A 356 -2.42 3.81 -1.43
C VAL A 356 -2.04 2.42 -1.94
N TYR A 357 -2.53 2.07 -3.13
CA TYR A 357 -2.18 0.86 -3.85
C TYR A 357 -1.46 1.22 -5.14
N PHE A 358 -0.27 0.66 -5.33
CA PHE A 358 0.54 0.79 -6.53
C PHE A 358 0.35 -0.45 -7.40
N ASP A 359 -0.31 -0.29 -8.54
CA ASP A 359 -0.75 -1.39 -9.40
C ASP A 359 -1.48 -2.53 -8.62
N GLY A 360 -2.30 -2.17 -7.64
CA GLY A 360 -3.04 -3.13 -6.80
C GLY A 360 -2.24 -3.72 -5.62
N VAL A 361 -0.96 -3.38 -5.47
CA VAL A 361 -0.11 -3.76 -4.34
C VAL A 361 -0.24 -2.71 -3.24
N GLY A 362 -0.71 -3.11 -2.06
CA GLY A 362 -0.94 -2.22 -0.93
C GLY A 362 -1.91 -2.84 0.10
N PRO A 363 -2.41 -2.04 1.06
CA PRO A 363 -2.16 -0.60 1.18
C PRO A 363 -0.74 -0.34 1.69
N GLN A 364 -0.07 0.66 1.13
CA GLN A 364 1.29 1.05 1.51
C GLN A 364 1.55 2.52 1.19
N ARG A 365 2.51 3.12 1.89
CA ARG A 365 2.95 4.51 1.64
C ARG A 365 4.01 4.63 0.56
N SER A 366 4.78 3.57 0.33
CA SER A 366 5.96 3.65 -0.53
C SER A 366 6.03 2.51 -1.54
N TYR A 367 6.60 2.77 -2.72
CA TYR A 367 6.77 1.78 -3.78
C TYR A 367 8.07 2.02 -4.55
N LEU A 368 8.95 1.03 -4.53
CA LEU A 368 10.28 1.12 -5.15
C LEU A 368 10.23 0.62 -6.59
N VAL A 369 10.66 1.46 -7.53
CA VAL A 369 10.86 1.09 -8.93
C VAL A 369 12.30 1.31 -9.33
N SER A 370 12.90 0.31 -9.98
CA SER A 370 14.29 0.36 -10.42
C SER A 370 14.37 0.32 -11.93
N THR A 371 15.04 1.30 -12.54
CA THR A 371 15.40 1.28 -13.96
C THR A 371 16.53 0.27 -14.22
N THR A 372 16.92 0.06 -15.47
CA THR A 372 18.00 -0.86 -15.84
C THR A 372 19.33 -0.14 -16.04
N GLY A 373 19.31 0.99 -16.74
CA GLY A 373 20.47 1.66 -17.32
C GLY A 373 21.34 0.73 -18.15
N GLY A 374 22.59 1.12 -18.40
CA GLY A 374 23.64 0.24 -18.93
C GLY A 374 24.58 0.98 -19.89
N THR A 375 25.23 0.24 -20.80
CA THR A 375 26.18 0.84 -21.75
C THR A 375 25.89 0.38 -23.17
N GLY A 376 25.72 1.33 -24.09
CA GLY A 376 25.51 1.08 -25.51
C GLY A 376 24.03 1.04 -25.91
N TYR A 377 23.77 1.19 -27.19
CA TYR A 377 22.42 1.26 -27.76
C TYR A 377 21.81 -0.14 -27.94
N GLN A 378 20.60 -0.36 -27.40
CA GLN A 378 19.81 -1.59 -27.54
C GLN A 378 20.62 -2.88 -27.27
N THR A 379 21.39 -2.88 -26.19
CA THR A 379 22.16 -4.06 -25.75
C THR A 379 21.36 -4.86 -24.74
N GLU A 380 21.68 -6.15 -24.54
CA GLU A 380 21.05 -7.01 -23.51
C GLU A 380 20.99 -6.34 -22.12
N ASN A 381 21.93 -5.46 -21.82
CA ASN A 381 22.01 -4.74 -20.56
C ASN A 381 21.26 -3.39 -20.56
N HIS A 382 20.94 -2.80 -21.72
CA HIS A 382 20.33 -1.47 -21.85
C HIS A 382 19.41 -1.38 -23.08
N HIS A 383 18.10 -1.38 -22.85
CA HIS A 383 17.08 -1.37 -23.89
C HIS A 383 16.02 -0.26 -23.73
N ASN A 384 16.42 0.92 -23.23
CA ASN A 384 15.52 2.08 -23.03
C ASN A 384 14.28 1.72 -22.20
N ALA A 385 14.46 1.54 -20.91
CA ALA A 385 13.38 1.12 -20.05
C ALA A 385 12.48 2.33 -19.68
N GLU A 386 11.17 2.18 -19.83
CA GLU A 386 10.15 3.06 -19.20
C GLU A 386 8.93 2.33 -18.61
N ARG A 387 8.23 2.97 -17.66
CA ARG A 387 7.03 2.41 -17.04
C ARG A 387 6.09 3.46 -16.49
N VAL A 388 4.79 3.16 -16.57
CA VAL A 388 3.72 3.77 -15.79
C VAL A 388 3.25 2.82 -14.67
N VAL A 389 2.95 3.37 -13.50
CA VAL A 389 2.39 2.70 -12.32
C VAL A 389 1.10 3.43 -11.92
N HIS A 390 0.01 2.70 -11.74
CA HIS A 390 -1.27 3.28 -11.31
C HIS A 390 -1.31 3.40 -9.78
N VAL A 391 -1.67 4.57 -9.27
CA VAL A 391 -1.84 4.83 -7.84
C VAL A 391 -3.33 4.96 -7.54
N THR A 392 -3.85 4.11 -6.67
CA THR A 392 -5.29 3.97 -6.41
C THR A 392 -5.58 3.87 -4.91
N TRP A 393 -6.77 4.31 -4.49
CA TRP A 393 -7.32 4.24 -3.13
C TRP A 393 -8.86 4.26 -3.22
N GLY A 394 -9.55 4.13 -2.09
CA GLY A 394 -11.00 3.90 -2.05
C GLY A 394 -11.39 2.42 -1.92
N GLU A 395 -12.64 2.11 -2.29
CA GLU A 395 -13.22 0.78 -2.05
C GLU A 395 -12.90 -0.24 -3.15
N ASP A 396 -12.97 0.18 -4.41
CA ASP A 396 -12.76 -0.69 -5.57
C ASP A 396 -11.34 -0.55 -6.10
N ILE A 397 -10.48 -1.45 -5.62
CA ILE A 397 -9.07 -1.48 -5.94
C ILE A 397 -8.77 -2.72 -6.75
N GLN A 398 -8.03 -2.57 -7.85
CA GLN A 398 -7.62 -3.72 -8.66
C GLN A 398 -6.89 -4.79 -7.82
N PRO A 399 -7.14 -6.09 -8.08
CA PRO A 399 -6.34 -7.17 -7.50
C PRO A 399 -4.89 -7.12 -7.99
N GLU A 400 -3.94 -7.58 -7.15
CA GLU A 400 -2.58 -7.81 -7.62
C GLU A 400 -2.58 -8.94 -8.67
N ILE A 401 -1.98 -8.65 -9.83
CA ILE A 401 -1.85 -9.63 -10.92
C ILE A 401 -0.42 -10.17 -10.98
N ALA A 402 -0.25 -11.38 -10.46
CA ALA A 402 0.97 -12.16 -10.57
C ALA A 402 0.66 -13.65 -10.36
N GLY A 403 0.81 -14.47 -11.39
CA GLY A 403 0.72 -15.92 -11.24
C GLY A 403 -0.24 -16.59 -12.21
N ARG A 404 -1.04 -17.54 -11.71
CA ARG A 404 -1.82 -18.47 -12.52
C ARG A 404 -3.32 -18.20 -12.38
N TYR A 405 -4.02 -18.04 -13.50
CA TYR A 405 -5.42 -17.61 -13.55
C TYR A 405 -6.26 -18.42 -14.56
N THR A 406 -7.57 -18.36 -14.39
CA THR A 406 -8.60 -18.63 -15.40
C THR A 406 -9.17 -17.28 -15.83
N LEU A 407 -9.19 -16.99 -17.13
CA LEU A 407 -9.67 -15.71 -17.67
C LEU A 407 -11.13 -15.89 -18.12
N VAL A 408 -12.06 -15.19 -17.48
CA VAL A 408 -13.50 -15.33 -17.67
C VAL A 408 -14.05 -14.10 -18.39
N ASN A 409 -14.75 -14.28 -19.51
CA ASN A 409 -15.36 -13.18 -20.23
C ASN A 409 -16.63 -12.69 -19.51
N ARG A 410 -16.79 -11.36 -19.34
CA ARG A 410 -17.94 -10.78 -18.63
C ARG A 410 -19.28 -11.03 -19.35
N HIS A 411 -19.28 -11.08 -20.69
CA HIS A 411 -20.51 -11.23 -21.46
C HIS A 411 -21.03 -12.67 -21.46
N SER A 412 -20.18 -13.65 -21.72
CA SER A 412 -20.59 -15.05 -21.87
C SER A 412 -20.49 -15.88 -20.60
N GLY A 413 -19.67 -15.45 -19.62
CA GLY A 413 -19.29 -16.28 -18.47
C GLY A 413 -18.36 -17.45 -18.83
N MET A 414 -17.96 -17.58 -20.11
CA MET A 414 -17.04 -18.62 -20.59
C MET A 414 -15.58 -18.20 -20.39
N VAL A 415 -14.69 -19.17 -20.49
CA VAL A 415 -13.26 -18.98 -20.20
C VAL A 415 -12.42 -18.99 -21.46
N LEU A 416 -11.31 -18.23 -21.45
CA LEU A 416 -10.30 -18.28 -22.49
C LEU A 416 -9.61 -19.66 -22.51
N GLU A 417 -9.51 -20.26 -23.69
CA GLU A 417 -8.88 -21.58 -23.87
C GLU A 417 -8.08 -21.68 -25.16
N VAL A 418 -7.09 -22.58 -25.17
CA VAL A 418 -6.45 -23.03 -26.42
C VAL A 418 -7.26 -24.16 -27.04
N ALA A 419 -7.69 -23.98 -28.28
CA ALA A 419 -8.57 -24.93 -28.98
C ALA A 419 -8.02 -26.37 -28.95
N GLY A 420 -8.81 -27.27 -28.36
CA GLY A 420 -8.47 -28.69 -28.23
C GLY A 420 -7.24 -29.00 -27.39
N GLY A 421 -6.74 -28.05 -26.58
CA GLY A 421 -5.53 -28.21 -25.79
C GLY A 421 -4.26 -28.42 -26.62
N SER A 422 -4.26 -27.98 -27.87
CA SER A 422 -3.11 -28.11 -28.77
C SER A 422 -1.86 -27.41 -28.21
N THR A 423 -0.70 -27.98 -28.47
CA THR A 423 0.61 -27.39 -28.20
C THR A 423 1.32 -26.93 -29.47
N GLU A 424 0.64 -26.99 -30.63
CA GLU A 424 1.23 -26.63 -31.92
C GLU A 424 1.10 -25.12 -32.18
N ASN A 425 2.11 -24.55 -32.86
CA ASN A 425 2.05 -23.17 -33.33
C ASN A 425 0.86 -22.97 -34.28
N GLY A 426 0.16 -21.85 -34.11
CA GLY A 426 -1.05 -21.51 -34.86
C GLY A 426 -2.33 -22.12 -34.30
N ALA A 427 -2.29 -22.80 -33.15
CA ALA A 427 -3.52 -23.21 -32.45
C ALA A 427 -4.35 -21.99 -32.06
N ASN A 428 -5.66 -22.09 -32.24
CA ASN A 428 -6.57 -20.96 -32.03
C ASN A 428 -6.81 -20.66 -30.56
N PHE A 429 -6.94 -19.39 -30.20
CA PHE A 429 -7.53 -19.00 -28.92
C PHE A 429 -9.04 -18.80 -29.11
N GLN A 430 -9.83 -19.39 -28.22
CA GLN A 430 -11.28 -19.35 -28.28
C GLN A 430 -11.84 -19.29 -26.86
N GLN A 431 -13.15 -19.08 -26.73
CA GLN A 431 -13.81 -19.30 -25.45
C GLN A 431 -14.37 -20.73 -25.33
N GLY A 432 -14.44 -21.27 -24.12
CA GLY A 432 -15.04 -22.56 -23.81
C GLY A 432 -15.74 -22.60 -22.46
N GLU A 433 -16.54 -23.64 -22.22
CA GLU A 433 -17.10 -23.90 -20.89
C GLU A 433 -15.98 -24.25 -19.90
N ALA A 434 -16.07 -23.74 -18.67
CA ALA A 434 -15.08 -24.01 -17.64
C ALA A 434 -15.01 -25.52 -17.33
N ASN A 435 -13.87 -26.13 -17.62
CA ASN A 435 -13.56 -27.53 -17.31
C ASN A 435 -12.25 -27.68 -16.51
N TYR A 436 -11.58 -26.57 -16.22
CA TYR A 436 -10.40 -26.47 -15.35
C TYR A 436 -9.18 -27.26 -15.86
N GLU A 437 -9.17 -27.64 -17.13
CA GLU A 437 -8.02 -28.27 -17.76
C GLU A 437 -6.86 -27.28 -17.91
N ALA A 438 -5.64 -27.82 -18.05
CA ALA A 438 -4.43 -27.00 -18.11
C ALA A 438 -4.39 -26.00 -19.29
N TYR A 439 -5.17 -26.24 -20.35
CA TYR A 439 -5.30 -25.36 -21.52
C TYR A 439 -6.32 -24.23 -21.36
N GLN A 440 -7.06 -24.20 -20.23
CA GLN A 440 -7.92 -23.08 -19.80
C GLN A 440 -7.27 -22.27 -18.67
N SER A 441 -6.00 -22.54 -18.38
CA SER A 441 -5.27 -21.96 -17.27
C SER A 441 -4.04 -21.22 -17.77
N TRP A 442 -3.78 -20.02 -17.24
CA TRP A 442 -2.90 -19.03 -17.83
C TRP A 442 -1.91 -18.47 -16.80
N LEU A 443 -0.63 -18.52 -17.11
CA LEU A 443 0.41 -17.78 -16.42
C LEU A 443 0.40 -16.33 -16.91
N VAL A 444 0.02 -15.41 -16.04
CA VAL A 444 -0.03 -13.97 -16.28
C VAL A 444 1.05 -13.31 -15.43
N ASN A 445 2.11 -12.85 -16.09
CA ASN A 445 3.28 -12.25 -15.42
C ASN A 445 3.71 -11.00 -16.16
N ARG A 446 4.18 -9.99 -15.42
CA ARG A 446 4.79 -8.80 -16.01
C ARG A 446 5.97 -9.16 -16.91
N VAL A 447 6.11 -8.42 -17.99
CA VAL A 447 7.26 -8.50 -18.88
C VAL A 447 8.49 -8.01 -18.11
N PRO A 448 9.61 -8.76 -18.10
CA PRO A 448 10.82 -8.31 -17.44
C PRO A 448 11.32 -6.99 -18.03
N LYS A 449 11.73 -6.05 -17.18
CA LYS A 449 12.31 -4.76 -17.62
C LYS A 449 13.54 -4.91 -18.54
N THR A 450 14.21 -6.06 -18.51
CA THR A 450 15.34 -6.38 -19.41
C THR A 450 14.93 -6.64 -20.85
N VAL A 451 13.64 -6.81 -21.14
CA VAL A 451 13.13 -6.86 -22.53
C VAL A 451 13.18 -5.48 -23.20
N GLY A 452 13.12 -4.41 -22.40
CA GLY A 452 13.24 -3.03 -22.89
C GLY A 452 11.96 -2.38 -23.38
N GLY A 453 12.08 -1.09 -23.67
CA GLY A 453 10.97 -0.20 -23.94
C GLY A 453 10.07 -0.05 -22.72
N ASP A 454 8.77 0.07 -22.98
CA ASP A 454 7.77 0.06 -21.94
C ASP A 454 7.61 -1.35 -21.36
N TRP A 455 7.84 -1.50 -20.05
CA TRP A 455 7.73 -2.77 -19.32
C TRP A 455 6.50 -2.86 -18.41
N THR A 456 5.50 -1.98 -18.59
CA THR A 456 4.22 -2.07 -17.89
C THR A 456 3.44 -3.34 -18.28
N TYR A 457 3.68 -3.89 -19.48
CA TYR A 457 2.95 -5.02 -20.05
C TYR A 457 3.13 -6.36 -19.31
N PHE A 458 2.26 -7.30 -19.66
CA PHE A 458 2.19 -8.68 -19.20
C PHE A 458 2.36 -9.65 -20.38
N SER A 459 2.83 -10.84 -20.07
CA SER A 459 2.71 -12.02 -20.92
C SER A 459 1.55 -12.89 -20.43
N ILE A 460 0.81 -13.51 -21.36
CA ILE A 460 -0.31 -14.41 -21.08
C ILE A 460 0.00 -15.76 -21.73
N LYS A 461 0.50 -16.70 -20.93
CA LYS A 461 1.02 -17.99 -21.41
C LYS A 461 0.16 -19.13 -20.91
N PRO A 462 -0.30 -20.07 -21.75
CA PRO A 462 -1.09 -21.18 -21.27
C PRO A 462 -0.23 -22.12 -20.43
N TYR A 463 -0.79 -22.64 -19.34
CA TYR A 463 -0.05 -23.44 -18.36
C TYR A 463 0.44 -24.77 -18.95
N HIS A 464 -0.31 -25.38 -19.88
CA HIS A 464 0.09 -26.63 -20.53
C HIS A 464 1.23 -26.47 -21.55
N ALA A 465 1.53 -25.25 -22.00
CA ALA A 465 2.55 -24.94 -23.00
C ALA A 465 3.22 -23.59 -22.67
N SER A 466 3.84 -23.49 -21.50
CA SER A 466 4.37 -22.24 -20.93
C SER A 466 5.55 -21.61 -21.69
N GLU A 467 6.14 -22.35 -22.63
CA GLU A 467 7.12 -21.86 -23.60
C GLU A 467 6.48 -21.10 -24.78
N LYS A 468 5.15 -21.08 -24.83
CA LYS A 468 4.32 -20.40 -25.85
C LYS A 468 3.42 -19.35 -25.20
N THR A 469 2.78 -18.54 -26.04
CA THR A 469 1.97 -17.39 -25.62
C THR A 469 0.88 -17.10 -26.63
N GLY A 470 -0.10 -16.28 -26.24
CA GLY A 470 -0.97 -15.60 -27.22
C GLY A 470 -0.16 -14.64 -28.07
N ASP A 471 -0.29 -14.78 -29.39
CA ASP A 471 0.44 -14.05 -30.43
C ASP A 471 -0.57 -13.40 -31.38
N VAL A 472 -0.44 -12.09 -31.60
CA VAL A 472 -1.23 -11.38 -32.62
C VAL A 472 -0.79 -11.85 -34.00
N TRP A 473 -1.64 -12.67 -34.62
CA TRP A 473 -1.29 -13.44 -35.79
C TRP A 473 -0.89 -12.54 -36.96
N ASN A 474 0.24 -12.87 -37.58
CA ASN A 474 0.81 -12.13 -38.71
C ASN A 474 1.08 -10.64 -38.44
N TRP A 475 1.28 -10.23 -37.18
CA TRP A 475 1.56 -8.83 -36.86
C TRP A 475 0.48 -7.90 -37.44
N ASN A 476 -0.79 -8.26 -37.23
CA ASN A 476 -1.92 -7.52 -37.76
C ASN A 476 -2.35 -6.39 -36.80
N LEU A 477 -2.40 -5.16 -37.31
CA LEU A 477 -2.79 -3.95 -36.56
C LEU A 477 -4.30 -3.69 -36.55
N ASP A 478 -5.07 -4.40 -37.38
CA ASP A 478 -6.49 -4.15 -37.59
C ASP A 478 -7.38 -4.86 -36.56
N ALA A 479 -8.59 -4.33 -36.36
CA ALA A 479 -9.66 -5.07 -35.70
C ALA A 479 -10.04 -6.32 -36.51
N GLY A 480 -10.33 -7.42 -35.82
CA GLY A 480 -10.47 -8.75 -36.38
C GLY A 480 -9.16 -9.53 -36.47
N ALA A 481 -8.03 -8.96 -36.06
CA ALA A 481 -6.77 -9.70 -35.93
C ALA A 481 -6.92 -10.89 -34.99
N ASP A 482 -6.52 -12.06 -35.47
CA ASP A 482 -6.66 -13.32 -34.74
C ASP A 482 -5.55 -13.47 -33.69
N VAL A 483 -5.85 -14.13 -32.56
CA VAL A 483 -4.85 -14.41 -31.51
C VAL A 483 -4.62 -15.91 -31.45
N ARG A 484 -3.36 -16.34 -31.62
CA ARG A 484 -3.00 -17.75 -31.73
C ARG A 484 -1.85 -18.12 -30.82
N LEU A 485 -1.75 -19.42 -30.51
CA LEU A 485 -0.61 -19.96 -29.79
C LEU A 485 0.65 -19.90 -30.65
N TYR A 486 1.73 -19.33 -30.13
CA TYR A 486 3.03 -19.33 -30.80
C TYR A 486 4.19 -19.35 -29.81
N ASP A 487 5.39 -19.70 -30.29
CA ASP A 487 6.62 -19.67 -29.49
C ASP A 487 6.85 -18.30 -28.86
N TYR A 488 7.09 -18.27 -27.55
CA TYR A 488 7.34 -17.02 -26.84
C TYR A 488 8.73 -16.48 -27.17
N GLY A 489 8.75 -15.35 -27.89
CA GLY A 489 9.95 -14.59 -28.20
C GLY A 489 10.03 -13.24 -27.51
N ALA A 490 9.05 -12.92 -26.65
CA ALA A 490 8.88 -11.60 -26.01
C ALA A 490 8.70 -10.44 -27.02
N GLY A 491 8.23 -10.71 -28.25
CA GLY A 491 7.92 -9.68 -29.24
C GLY A 491 6.72 -8.83 -28.82
N SER A 492 6.60 -7.61 -29.35
CA SER A 492 5.49 -6.70 -29.01
C SER A 492 4.12 -7.28 -29.35
N ASN A 493 4.01 -8.15 -30.35
CA ASN A 493 2.81 -8.90 -30.72
C ASN A 493 2.41 -9.99 -29.70
N GLN A 494 3.16 -10.16 -28.63
CA GLN A 494 2.95 -11.17 -27.59
C GLN A 494 2.78 -10.56 -26.19
N GLN A 495 2.66 -9.23 -26.11
CA GLN A 495 2.61 -8.47 -24.86
C GLN A 495 1.29 -7.72 -24.73
N TRP A 496 0.79 -7.65 -23.50
CA TRP A 496 -0.58 -7.24 -23.19
C TRP A 496 -0.61 -6.26 -22.02
N ILE A 497 -1.39 -5.18 -22.10
CA ILE A 497 -1.71 -4.35 -20.95
C ILE A 497 -3.01 -4.84 -20.33
N LEU A 498 -3.08 -4.80 -19.00
CA LEU A 498 -4.28 -5.10 -18.23
C LEU A 498 -4.78 -3.78 -17.66
N GLU A 499 -5.88 -3.26 -18.20
CA GLU A 499 -6.49 -2.00 -17.78
C GLU A 499 -7.68 -2.33 -16.89
N TYR A 500 -7.63 -1.91 -15.62
CA TYR A 500 -8.70 -2.18 -14.66
C TYR A 500 -9.97 -1.42 -15.03
N VAL A 501 -11.12 -2.10 -14.95
CA VAL A 501 -12.43 -1.51 -15.19
C VAL A 501 -13.12 -1.26 -13.84
N GLU A 502 -13.55 -2.34 -13.20
CA GLU A 502 -14.23 -2.34 -11.89
C GLU A 502 -14.40 -3.78 -11.42
N ASN A 503 -14.61 -4.00 -10.11
CA ASN A 503 -15.03 -5.29 -9.54
C ASN A 503 -14.22 -6.51 -10.04
N GLY A 504 -12.91 -6.37 -10.20
CA GLY A 504 -12.01 -7.44 -10.66
C GLY A 504 -12.00 -7.69 -12.18
N TYR A 505 -12.73 -6.91 -12.98
CA TYR A 505 -12.70 -6.98 -14.43
C TYR A 505 -11.64 -6.06 -15.03
N PHE A 506 -11.00 -6.55 -16.09
CA PHE A 506 -9.99 -5.85 -16.86
C PHE A 506 -10.35 -5.86 -18.34
N THR A 507 -9.97 -4.83 -19.08
CA THR A 507 -9.73 -4.97 -20.51
C THR A 507 -8.30 -5.44 -20.74
N ILE A 508 -8.10 -6.31 -21.74
CA ILE A 508 -6.78 -6.83 -22.12
C ILE A 508 -6.44 -6.25 -23.48
N ARG A 509 -5.39 -5.43 -23.57
CA ARG A 509 -5.09 -4.65 -24.77
C ARG A 509 -3.69 -4.97 -25.30
N SER A 510 -3.56 -5.09 -26.62
CA SER A 510 -2.31 -5.49 -27.27
C SER A 510 -1.30 -4.35 -27.31
N ARG A 511 -0.03 -4.62 -26.91
CA ARG A 511 1.10 -3.69 -27.15
C ARG A 511 1.29 -3.39 -28.64
N TYR A 512 1.08 -4.40 -29.49
CA TYR A 512 1.38 -4.29 -30.90
C TYR A 512 0.35 -3.46 -31.66
N SER A 513 -0.96 -3.69 -31.47
CA SER A 513 -1.99 -3.01 -32.26
C SER A 513 -2.77 -1.92 -31.52
N GLY A 514 -2.63 -1.85 -30.19
CA GLY A 514 -3.47 -1.01 -29.34
C GLY A 514 -4.94 -1.45 -29.29
N LYS A 515 -5.28 -2.60 -29.88
CA LYS A 515 -6.64 -3.17 -29.90
C LYS A 515 -6.89 -4.11 -28.72
N TYR A 516 -8.16 -4.39 -28.46
CA TYR A 516 -8.64 -5.06 -27.25
C TYR A 516 -8.98 -6.53 -27.53
N LEU A 517 -8.54 -7.42 -26.65
CA LEU A 517 -8.90 -8.84 -26.71
C LEU A 517 -10.40 -9.01 -26.45
N GLU A 518 -11.09 -9.63 -27.40
CA GLU A 518 -12.53 -9.74 -27.40
C GLU A 518 -13.01 -11.11 -27.86
N VAL A 519 -14.22 -11.48 -27.45
CA VAL A 519 -14.94 -12.58 -28.09
C VAL A 519 -15.62 -12.04 -29.36
N ALA A 520 -15.29 -12.64 -30.51
CA ALA A 520 -15.72 -12.15 -31.81
C ALA A 520 -17.25 -11.97 -31.91
N GLY A 521 -17.67 -10.72 -32.18
CA GLY A 521 -19.07 -10.35 -32.31
C GLY A 521 -19.90 -10.52 -31.03
N GLY A 522 -19.27 -10.63 -29.86
CA GLY A 522 -19.96 -10.85 -28.58
C GLY A 522 -20.69 -12.19 -28.48
N SER A 523 -20.24 -13.21 -29.22
CA SER A 523 -20.87 -14.54 -29.18
C SER A 523 -20.83 -15.15 -27.78
N SER A 524 -21.90 -15.83 -27.38
CA SER A 524 -21.95 -16.64 -26.14
C SER A 524 -21.76 -18.14 -26.38
N ALA A 525 -21.40 -18.55 -27.61
CA ALA A 525 -21.20 -19.95 -27.95
C ALA A 525 -19.79 -20.44 -27.59
N ALA A 526 -19.69 -21.66 -27.06
CA ALA A 526 -18.42 -22.35 -26.90
C ALA A 526 -17.74 -22.57 -28.25
N GLY A 527 -16.43 -22.36 -28.30
CA GLY A 527 -15.61 -22.35 -29.52
C GLY A 527 -15.68 -21.05 -30.32
N ALA A 528 -16.36 -20.01 -29.84
CA ALA A 528 -16.31 -18.70 -30.50
C ALA A 528 -14.88 -18.13 -30.44
N ASN A 529 -14.48 -17.47 -31.54
CA ASN A 529 -13.13 -16.97 -31.69
C ASN A 529 -12.81 -15.87 -30.67
N VAL A 530 -11.57 -15.87 -30.17
CA VAL A 530 -11.02 -14.74 -29.43
C VAL A 530 -10.05 -13.99 -30.35
N GLN A 531 -10.33 -12.71 -30.57
CA GLN A 531 -9.64 -11.86 -31.54
C GLN A 531 -9.37 -10.48 -30.93
N LEU A 532 -8.80 -9.57 -31.72
CA LEU A 532 -8.68 -8.16 -31.35
C LEU A 532 -9.82 -7.32 -31.94
N GLY A 533 -10.34 -6.36 -31.18
CA GLY A 533 -11.34 -5.40 -31.61
C GLY A 533 -11.00 -3.95 -31.25
N ASN A 534 -11.71 -3.01 -31.86
CA ASN A 534 -11.64 -1.60 -31.46
C ASN A 534 -12.20 -1.45 -30.04
N GLY A 535 -11.59 -0.61 -29.21
CA GLY A 535 -12.08 -0.36 -27.86
C GLY A 535 -13.47 0.26 -27.90
N ASN A 536 -14.45 -0.43 -27.31
CA ASN A 536 -15.84 0.04 -27.24
C ASN A 536 -16.47 -0.09 -25.85
N GLY A 537 -15.73 -0.67 -24.88
CA GLY A 537 -16.16 -0.79 -23.49
C GLY A 537 -17.20 -1.89 -23.26
N GLU A 538 -17.57 -2.66 -24.27
CA GLU A 538 -18.59 -3.69 -24.17
C GLU A 538 -18.12 -4.88 -23.31
N ALA A 539 -19.07 -5.56 -22.67
CA ALA A 539 -18.78 -6.66 -21.74
C ALA A 539 -17.99 -7.82 -22.39
N TYR A 540 -18.07 -8.01 -23.71
CA TYR A 540 -17.32 -9.06 -24.39
C TYR A 540 -15.82 -8.73 -24.58
N GLN A 541 -15.38 -7.51 -24.27
CA GLN A 541 -13.97 -7.09 -24.19
C GLN A 541 -13.43 -7.12 -22.75
N GLN A 542 -14.28 -7.43 -21.77
CA GLN A 542 -13.93 -7.40 -20.35
C GLN A 542 -13.72 -8.81 -19.82
N TRP A 543 -12.63 -9.00 -19.10
CA TRP A 543 -12.14 -10.28 -18.62
C TRP A 543 -11.86 -10.21 -17.13
N ARG A 544 -12.40 -11.17 -16.37
CA ARG A 544 -12.07 -11.35 -14.96
C ARG A 544 -10.95 -12.38 -14.84
N LEU A 545 -9.95 -12.08 -14.02
CA LEU A 545 -8.83 -12.99 -13.75
C LEU A 545 -9.09 -13.70 -12.42
N ILE A 546 -9.63 -14.92 -12.50
CA ILE A 546 -9.89 -15.76 -11.32
C ILE A 546 -8.64 -16.58 -11.01
N PRO A 547 -8.12 -16.61 -9.77
CA PRO A 547 -6.98 -17.46 -9.41
C PRO A 547 -7.21 -18.93 -9.80
N ALA A 548 -6.22 -19.55 -10.44
CA ALA A 548 -6.36 -20.93 -10.90
C ALA A 548 -6.55 -21.89 -9.72
N GLY A 549 -7.57 -22.75 -9.82
CA GLY A 549 -7.98 -23.66 -8.75
C GLY A 549 -9.27 -23.22 -8.03
N ALA A 550 -9.66 -21.95 -8.15
CA ALA A 550 -10.99 -21.49 -7.78
C ALA A 550 -12.02 -21.89 -8.84
N MET A 551 -13.29 -21.99 -8.43
CA MET A 551 -14.40 -22.22 -9.36
C MET A 551 -14.68 -20.96 -10.18
N VAL A 552 -15.23 -21.13 -11.39
CA VAL A 552 -15.76 -20.00 -12.16
C VAL A 552 -17.21 -19.81 -11.75
N GLU A 553 -17.45 -18.85 -10.88
CA GLU A 553 -18.78 -18.49 -10.39
C GLU A 553 -18.88 -17.01 -10.01
N SER A 554 -20.09 -16.56 -9.67
CA SER A 554 -20.41 -15.16 -9.33
C SER A 554 -21.25 -15.03 -8.05
N ASP A 555 -21.37 -16.11 -7.29
CA ASP A 555 -22.11 -16.19 -6.05
C ASP A 555 -21.23 -15.65 -4.91
N ALA A 556 -21.52 -14.42 -4.47
CA ALA A 556 -20.77 -13.82 -3.38
C ALA A 556 -20.96 -14.57 -2.05
N PRO A 557 -19.94 -14.60 -1.18
CA PRO A 557 -20.07 -15.13 0.18
C PRO A 557 -21.04 -14.29 1.02
N VAL A 558 -21.50 -14.86 2.14
CA VAL A 558 -22.38 -14.18 3.09
C VAL A 558 -21.63 -13.02 3.74
N SER A 559 -22.32 -11.89 3.93
CA SER A 559 -21.76 -10.73 4.63
C SER A 559 -21.36 -11.10 6.07
N PRO A 560 -20.18 -10.68 6.55
CA PRO A 560 -19.79 -10.87 7.95
C PRO A 560 -20.80 -10.20 8.90
N GLY A 561 -21.13 -10.86 10.01
CA GLY A 561 -22.02 -10.31 11.03
C GLY A 561 -21.35 -10.24 12.40
N GLY A 562 -21.93 -9.46 13.32
CA GLY A 562 -21.40 -9.28 14.67
C GLY A 562 -20.09 -8.50 14.69
N LEU A 563 -19.87 -7.62 13.71
CA LEU A 563 -18.73 -6.72 13.68
C LEU A 563 -18.77 -5.82 14.92
N THR A 564 -17.64 -5.75 15.62
CA THR A 564 -17.43 -4.88 16.77
C THR A 564 -16.13 -4.10 16.57
N ALA A 565 -16.11 -2.85 17.05
CA ALA A 565 -14.91 -2.03 17.13
C ALA A 565 -14.55 -1.85 18.61
N ILE A 566 -13.43 -2.44 19.00
CA ILE A 566 -12.90 -2.44 20.35
C ILE A 566 -11.78 -1.40 20.42
N GLN A 567 -12.02 -0.33 21.17
CA GLN A 567 -11.02 0.71 21.41
C GLN A 567 -9.80 0.16 22.17
N GLN A 568 -8.59 0.47 21.70
CA GLN A 568 -7.34 0.24 22.43
C GLN A 568 -6.71 1.60 22.83
N SER A 569 -5.52 1.59 23.42
CA SER A 569 -4.83 2.83 23.82
C SER A 569 -4.37 3.66 22.62
N ALA A 570 -3.84 3.00 21.57
CA ALA A 570 -3.26 3.63 20.38
C ALA A 570 -3.78 3.07 19.03
N SER A 571 -4.83 2.26 19.04
CA SER A 571 -5.36 1.57 17.85
C SER A 571 -6.85 1.22 18.03
N VAL A 572 -7.46 0.68 16.98
CA VAL A 572 -8.80 0.06 17.04
C VAL A 572 -8.70 -1.40 16.60
N ARG A 573 -9.17 -2.33 17.45
CA ARG A 573 -9.29 -3.75 17.11
C ARG A 573 -10.70 -4.04 16.62
N LEU A 574 -10.82 -4.69 15.47
CA LEU A 574 -12.05 -5.17 14.89
C LEU A 574 -12.17 -6.68 15.07
N GLU A 575 -13.35 -7.15 15.46
CA GLU A 575 -13.69 -8.57 15.53
C GLU A 575 -15.08 -8.81 14.96
N TRP A 576 -15.27 -9.93 14.27
CA TRP A 576 -16.56 -10.33 13.67
C TRP A 576 -16.74 -11.84 13.72
N LEU A 577 -17.95 -12.32 13.41
CA LEU A 577 -18.22 -13.75 13.30
C LEU A 577 -17.59 -14.30 12.01
N ALA A 578 -16.81 -15.37 12.15
CA ALA A 578 -16.19 -16.02 10.99
C ALA A 578 -17.24 -16.66 10.06
N ASN A 579 -17.15 -16.36 8.78
CA ASN A 579 -17.78 -17.08 7.70
C ASN A 579 -17.30 -18.55 7.66
N THR A 580 -18.16 -19.44 7.17
CA THR A 580 -17.93 -20.92 7.20
C THR A 580 -17.98 -21.56 5.82
N GLU A 581 -18.19 -20.76 4.78
CA GLU A 581 -18.21 -21.16 3.37
C GLU A 581 -16.88 -21.81 2.99
N SER A 582 -16.96 -22.96 2.30
CA SER A 582 -15.78 -23.78 1.98
C SER A 582 -14.81 -23.14 1.00
N ASP A 583 -15.29 -22.16 0.25
CA ASP A 583 -14.58 -21.37 -0.75
C ASP A 583 -14.28 -19.94 -0.28
N LEU A 584 -14.47 -19.63 1.01
CA LEU A 584 -14.01 -18.38 1.60
C LEU A 584 -12.49 -18.23 1.42
N LYS A 585 -12.06 -17.09 0.86
CA LYS A 585 -10.65 -16.71 0.74
C LYS A 585 -10.19 -15.83 1.90
N GLY A 586 -11.04 -14.94 2.38
CA GLY A 586 -10.73 -14.04 3.49
C GLY A 586 -11.66 -12.83 3.56
N TYR A 587 -11.17 -11.74 4.15
CA TYR A 587 -11.93 -10.52 4.42
C TYR A 587 -11.18 -9.28 3.95
N ASN A 588 -11.96 -8.28 3.58
CA ASN A 588 -11.52 -6.93 3.25
C ASN A 588 -12.09 -5.96 4.29
N VAL A 589 -11.24 -5.13 4.86
CA VAL A 589 -11.59 -4.15 5.90
C VAL A 589 -11.57 -2.76 5.29
N TYR A 590 -12.64 -2.01 5.52
CA TYR A 590 -12.83 -0.67 5.00
C TYR A 590 -12.96 0.32 6.15
N ARG A 591 -12.39 1.52 5.99
CA ARG A 591 -12.42 2.58 7.01
C ARG A 591 -12.70 3.94 6.42
N SER A 592 -13.46 4.77 7.14
CA SER A 592 -13.58 6.20 6.89
C SER A 592 -13.56 7.00 8.21
N THR A 593 -13.23 8.28 8.14
CA THR A 593 -13.47 9.26 9.22
C THR A 593 -14.84 9.95 9.09
N ASP A 594 -15.52 9.77 7.95
CA ASP A 594 -16.92 10.10 7.74
C ASP A 594 -17.76 8.81 7.79
N PRO A 595 -18.70 8.65 8.74
CA PRO A 595 -19.50 7.43 8.86
C PRO A 595 -20.33 7.12 7.59
N ASP A 596 -20.64 8.12 6.77
CA ASP A 596 -21.55 8.00 5.65
C ASP A 596 -20.85 7.85 4.29
N SER A 597 -19.58 8.24 4.16
CA SER A 597 -18.88 8.25 2.87
C SER A 597 -17.36 8.12 3.00
N GLY A 598 -16.63 8.00 1.88
CA GLY A 598 -15.16 8.10 1.88
C GLY A 598 -14.41 6.90 2.47
N TYR A 599 -14.95 5.69 2.33
CA TYR A 599 -14.29 4.49 2.82
C TYR A 599 -13.12 4.06 1.92
N ASP A 600 -11.97 3.81 2.55
CA ASP A 600 -10.79 3.26 1.92
C ASP A 600 -10.62 1.78 2.32
N LEU A 601 -10.18 0.94 1.37
CA LEU A 601 -9.75 -0.43 1.65
C LEU A 601 -8.41 -0.41 2.40
N ILE A 602 -8.45 -0.58 3.73
CA ILE A 602 -7.27 -0.53 4.60
C ILE A 602 -6.64 -1.90 4.87
N ALA A 603 -7.32 -2.99 4.52
CA ALA A 603 -6.75 -4.33 4.55
C ALA A 603 -7.47 -5.28 3.60
N ARG A 604 -6.74 -6.17 2.95
CA ARG A 604 -7.25 -7.11 1.94
C ARG A 604 -6.78 -8.54 2.23
N GLY A 605 -7.68 -9.50 2.07
CA GLY A 605 -7.33 -10.93 2.15
C GLY A 605 -6.97 -11.40 3.56
N ILE A 606 -7.54 -10.77 4.59
CA ILE A 606 -7.38 -11.20 5.99
C ILE A 606 -8.02 -12.58 6.15
N THR A 607 -7.32 -13.55 6.72
CA THR A 607 -7.81 -14.95 6.83
C THR A 607 -8.43 -15.28 8.19
N THR A 608 -8.31 -14.38 9.17
CA THR A 608 -8.89 -14.51 10.51
C THR A 608 -10.02 -13.50 10.71
N ALA A 609 -11.02 -13.81 11.53
CA ALA A 609 -12.15 -12.91 11.79
C ALA A 609 -11.83 -11.79 12.79
N ARG A 610 -10.64 -11.19 12.65
CA ARG A 610 -10.12 -10.09 13.46
C ARG A 610 -9.10 -9.28 12.66
N PHE A 611 -9.01 -7.99 12.95
CA PHE A 611 -8.03 -7.08 12.37
C PHE A 611 -7.72 -5.94 13.35
N VAL A 612 -6.47 -5.48 13.40
CA VAL A 612 -6.09 -4.30 14.21
C VAL A 612 -5.73 -3.18 13.26
N ASP A 613 -6.51 -2.10 13.28
CA ASP A 613 -6.19 -0.88 12.56
C ASP A 613 -5.21 -0.03 13.36
N LYS A 614 -3.93 -0.19 13.02
CA LYS A 614 -2.79 0.51 13.61
C LYS A 614 -2.71 1.99 13.17
N ALA A 615 -3.36 2.33 12.05
CA ALA A 615 -3.38 3.69 11.51
C ALA A 615 -4.49 4.55 12.15
N ALA A 616 -5.44 3.93 12.85
CA ALA A 616 -6.40 4.62 13.69
C ALA A 616 -5.80 4.89 15.07
N ASN A 617 -4.89 5.85 15.18
CA ASN A 617 -4.10 6.10 16.38
C ASN A 617 -4.36 7.45 17.07
N ARG A 618 -5.34 8.21 16.58
CA ARG A 618 -5.74 9.49 17.15
C ARG A 618 -7.02 9.37 17.96
N SER A 619 -6.95 9.68 19.26
CA SER A 619 -8.10 9.63 20.17
C SER A 619 -9.13 10.73 19.92
N ASP A 620 -8.76 11.80 19.20
CA ASP A 620 -9.65 12.90 18.82
C ASP A 620 -10.39 12.65 17.49
N VAL A 621 -10.12 11.52 16.83
CA VAL A 621 -10.74 11.13 15.56
C VAL A 621 -11.62 9.90 15.78
N THR A 622 -12.85 9.93 15.28
CA THR A 622 -13.73 8.75 15.22
C THR A 622 -13.58 8.07 13.88
N TYR A 623 -13.23 6.78 13.92
CA TYR A 623 -13.06 5.95 12.74
C TYR A 623 -14.27 5.03 12.60
N SER A 624 -14.84 4.97 11.41
CA SER A 624 -15.98 4.12 11.06
C SER A 624 -15.52 2.99 10.13
N TYR A 625 -16.01 1.79 10.37
CA TYR A 625 -15.56 0.57 9.71
C TYR A 625 -16.72 -0.27 9.20
N TYR A 626 -16.47 -1.01 8.13
CA TYR A 626 -17.23 -2.21 7.78
C TYR A 626 -16.30 -3.25 7.16
N VAL A 627 -16.76 -4.50 7.10
CA VAL A 627 -16.01 -5.63 6.55
C VAL A 627 -16.82 -6.29 5.44
N ARG A 628 -16.12 -6.76 4.40
CA ARG A 628 -16.70 -7.63 3.36
C ARG A 628 -15.93 -8.94 3.32
N SER A 629 -16.61 -10.07 3.22
CA SER A 629 -15.96 -11.36 2.95
C SER A 629 -15.68 -11.49 1.46
N SER A 630 -14.65 -12.26 1.12
CA SER A 630 -14.26 -12.56 -0.25
C SER A 630 -14.00 -14.06 -0.40
N ASP A 631 -14.48 -14.63 -1.50
CA ASP A 631 -14.26 -16.04 -1.84
C ASP A 631 -13.01 -16.24 -2.72
N MET A 632 -12.70 -17.50 -3.04
CA MET A 632 -11.59 -17.88 -3.90
C MET A 632 -11.72 -17.36 -5.33
N SER A 633 -12.94 -17.10 -5.79
CA SER A 633 -13.29 -16.50 -7.09
C SER A 633 -13.17 -14.98 -7.10
N LEU A 634 -12.84 -14.38 -5.95
CA LEU A 634 -12.76 -12.95 -5.68
C LEU A 634 -14.12 -12.23 -5.76
N ASN A 635 -15.24 -12.92 -5.55
CA ASN A 635 -16.51 -12.21 -5.31
C ASN A 635 -16.44 -11.57 -3.93
N LEU A 636 -17.15 -10.46 -3.76
CA LEU A 636 -17.24 -9.74 -2.49
C LEU A 636 -18.68 -9.76 -1.99
N SER A 637 -18.87 -10.06 -0.71
CA SER A 637 -20.19 -9.96 -0.06
C SER A 637 -20.74 -8.54 -0.07
N GLU A 638 -22.00 -8.36 0.33
CA GLU A 638 -22.46 -7.06 0.83
C GLU A 638 -21.64 -6.61 2.07
N ALA A 639 -21.62 -5.30 2.34
CA ALA A 639 -20.98 -4.76 3.56
C ALA A 639 -21.68 -5.27 4.83
N SER A 640 -20.89 -5.56 5.86
CA SER A 640 -21.40 -5.78 7.21
C SER A 640 -22.12 -4.53 7.75
N GLU A 641 -22.69 -4.62 8.94
CA GLU A 641 -23.02 -3.43 9.72
C GLU A 641 -21.80 -2.52 9.89
N LYS A 642 -22.06 -1.21 9.98
CA LYS A 642 -21.04 -0.21 10.28
C LYS A 642 -20.88 -0.06 11.78
N VAL A 643 -19.63 0.01 12.24
CA VAL A 643 -19.27 0.31 13.63
C VAL A 643 -18.27 1.45 13.67
N SER A 644 -18.21 2.16 14.79
CA SER A 644 -17.25 3.25 14.96
C SER A 644 -16.58 3.19 16.33
N ALA A 645 -15.31 3.56 16.38
CA ALA A 645 -14.56 3.71 17.62
C ALA A 645 -13.46 4.77 17.47
N SER A 646 -12.98 5.23 18.62
CA SER A 646 -11.76 6.05 18.75
C SER A 646 -10.82 5.34 19.73
N PRO A 647 -9.50 5.37 19.52
CA PRO A 647 -8.55 5.01 20.57
C PRO A 647 -8.80 5.81 21.84
N THR A 648 -8.52 5.21 23.00
CA THR A 648 -8.73 5.87 24.29
C THR A 648 -7.73 6.98 24.56
N GLY A 649 -6.50 6.85 24.03
CA GLY A 649 -5.41 7.82 24.25
C GLY A 649 -4.94 7.93 25.69
N ILE A 650 -5.31 6.99 26.58
CA ILE A 650 -4.84 6.98 27.98
C ILE A 650 -3.41 6.47 28.00
N SER A 651 -2.46 7.35 28.33
CA SER A 651 -1.01 7.11 28.47
C SER A 651 -0.46 6.05 27.50
N PRO A 652 -0.68 6.18 26.18
CA PRO A 652 -0.45 5.07 25.26
C PRO A 652 1.05 4.89 25.09
N ARG A 653 1.61 3.82 25.68
CA ARG A 653 2.82 3.23 25.12
C ARG A 653 2.47 2.81 23.70
N LEU A 654 3.13 3.41 22.70
CA LEU A 654 2.83 3.28 21.27
C LEU A 654 3.50 2.04 20.67
N VAL A 655 4.76 1.83 21.05
CA VAL A 655 5.57 0.65 20.71
C VAL A 655 6.44 0.25 21.87
N TYR A 656 6.72 -1.06 21.98
CA TYR A 656 7.81 -1.60 22.77
C TYR A 656 8.46 -2.74 22.00
N PHE A 657 9.72 -2.55 21.60
CA PHE A 657 10.53 -3.61 21.01
C PHE A 657 11.61 -4.03 22.01
N ASP A 658 11.41 -5.20 22.63
CA ASP A 658 12.42 -5.85 23.47
C ASP A 658 13.56 -6.47 22.65
N PHE A 659 13.30 -6.80 21.38
CA PHE A 659 14.23 -7.49 20.47
C PHE A 659 14.76 -8.83 20.99
N GLU A 660 14.00 -9.52 21.85
CA GLU A 660 14.39 -10.79 22.43
C GLU A 660 14.30 -11.95 21.45
N GLN A 661 13.31 -11.90 20.55
CA GLN A 661 13.02 -12.98 19.61
C GLN A 661 12.85 -12.49 18.17
N ASP A 662 12.16 -11.37 17.98
CA ASP A 662 11.83 -10.86 16.64
C ASP A 662 11.67 -9.32 16.63
N THR A 663 10.94 -8.80 15.65
CA THR A 663 10.68 -7.35 15.44
C THR A 663 9.24 -6.97 15.79
N SER A 664 8.52 -7.86 16.46
CA SER A 664 7.13 -7.65 16.87
C SER A 664 7.03 -6.63 18.00
N ASP A 665 5.93 -5.91 18.03
CA ASP A 665 5.64 -4.94 19.09
C ASP A 665 5.06 -5.62 20.35
N SER A 666 5.85 -5.65 21.41
CA SER A 666 5.50 -6.17 22.75
C SER A 666 4.56 -5.25 23.54
N SER A 667 4.17 -4.08 23.00
CA SER A 667 3.21 -3.19 23.68
C SER A 667 1.75 -3.67 23.63
N GLY A 668 1.45 -4.63 22.74
CA GLY A 668 0.09 -5.11 22.48
C GLY A 668 -0.70 -4.29 21.44
N ASN A 669 -0.12 -3.21 20.90
CA ASN A 669 -0.71 -2.44 19.80
C ASN A 669 -0.39 -3.02 18.41
N ALA A 670 0.51 -4.02 18.37
CA ALA A 670 0.99 -4.66 17.16
C ALA A 670 1.66 -3.68 16.19
N ASN A 671 2.25 -2.57 16.62
CA ASN A 671 3.01 -1.65 15.75
C ASN A 671 4.38 -2.22 15.35
N ASP A 672 4.38 -3.43 14.79
CA ASP A 672 5.58 -4.22 14.45
C ASP A 672 6.52 -3.43 13.54
N LEU A 673 7.82 -3.64 13.76
CA LEU A 673 8.88 -3.01 13.01
C LEU A 673 9.12 -3.80 11.70
N GLU A 674 9.19 -3.12 10.56
CA GLU A 674 9.45 -3.73 9.25
C GLU A 674 10.96 -3.68 8.93
N PRO A 675 11.70 -4.80 8.98
CA PRO A 675 13.13 -4.81 8.71
C PRO A 675 13.43 -4.82 7.20
N SER A 676 14.51 -4.15 6.78
CA SER A 676 14.93 -4.07 5.36
C SER A 676 15.44 -5.38 4.77
N SER A 677 15.78 -6.34 5.63
CA SER A 677 16.28 -7.69 5.33
C SER A 677 16.17 -8.54 6.61
N ASP A 678 16.61 -9.80 6.60
CA ASP A 678 16.59 -10.66 7.80
C ASP A 678 17.28 -9.97 8.99
N ALA A 679 16.53 -9.80 10.09
CA ALA A 679 17.02 -9.17 11.31
C ALA A 679 18.06 -10.05 12.02
N GLY A 680 19.16 -9.45 12.43
CA GLY A 680 20.20 -10.10 13.23
C GLY A 680 20.05 -9.77 14.71
N TYR A 681 20.17 -10.77 15.58
CA TYR A 681 20.09 -10.62 17.03
C TYR A 681 21.41 -11.03 17.69
N VAL A 682 21.85 -10.21 18.66
CA VAL A 682 23.10 -10.43 19.42
C VAL A 682 22.90 -10.02 20.87
N VAL A 683 23.80 -10.45 21.77
CA VAL A 683 23.71 -10.16 23.20
C VAL A 683 23.39 -8.69 23.49
N GLY A 684 22.28 -8.49 24.20
CA GLY A 684 21.69 -7.21 24.56
C GLY A 684 22.24 -6.57 25.82
N LYS A 685 21.57 -5.50 26.23
CA LYS A 685 21.76 -4.78 27.48
C LYS A 685 20.82 -5.32 28.56
N ASN A 686 19.56 -5.50 28.19
CA ASN A 686 18.49 -6.03 29.00
C ASN A 686 17.96 -7.30 28.29
N GLY A 687 17.56 -8.33 29.03
CA GLY A 687 17.25 -9.63 28.42
C GLY A 687 18.48 -10.34 27.82
N GLU A 688 18.24 -11.25 26.87
CA GLU A 688 19.27 -12.04 26.21
C GLU A 688 19.80 -11.37 24.92
N ASN A 689 18.96 -10.63 24.19
CA ASN A 689 19.23 -10.22 22.81
C ASN A 689 19.02 -8.71 22.57
N SER A 690 19.41 -8.26 21.38
CA SER A 690 19.28 -6.88 20.89
C SER A 690 19.33 -6.88 19.37
N LEU A 691 18.72 -5.89 18.74
CA LEU A 691 18.69 -5.77 17.29
C LEU A 691 20.04 -5.26 16.76
N TYR A 692 20.68 -6.02 15.88
CA TYR A 692 21.99 -5.70 15.32
C TYR A 692 21.89 -4.92 14.01
N PHE A 693 22.54 -3.75 13.98
CA PHE A 693 22.68 -2.91 12.79
C PHE A 693 24.11 -2.99 12.25
N ASN A 694 24.24 -3.46 11.00
CA ASN A 694 25.54 -3.77 10.39
C ASN A 694 26.28 -2.55 9.81
N GLY A 695 25.65 -1.38 9.77
CA GLY A 695 26.23 -0.16 9.19
C GLY A 695 26.36 -0.14 7.66
N ALA A 696 25.75 -1.10 6.95
CA ALA A 696 25.95 -1.27 5.51
C ALA A 696 24.67 -1.53 4.72
N THR A 697 23.75 -2.36 5.23
CA THR A 697 22.53 -2.75 4.50
C THR A 697 21.28 -2.83 5.38
N PHE A 698 21.44 -3.07 6.67
CA PHE A 698 20.32 -3.30 7.59
C PHE A 698 19.82 -1.99 8.19
N TYR A 699 18.50 -1.79 8.10
CA TYR A 699 17.73 -0.78 8.81
C TYR A 699 16.32 -1.32 9.02
N ALA A 700 15.49 -0.62 9.77
CA ALA A 700 14.12 -1.04 9.99
C ALA A 700 13.17 0.16 10.01
N ASN A 701 11.89 -0.07 9.72
CA ASN A 701 10.88 0.96 9.58
C ASN A 701 9.73 0.75 10.55
N LEU A 702 9.35 1.81 11.23
CA LEU A 702 8.11 1.88 11.99
C LEU A 702 6.93 2.17 11.07
N PRO A 703 5.70 1.77 11.45
CA PRO A 703 4.50 2.16 10.73
C PRO A 703 4.42 3.68 10.55
N ALA A 704 3.96 4.14 9.38
CA ALA A 704 3.97 5.55 9.00
C ALA A 704 3.26 6.46 10.00
N ASN A 705 2.15 6.01 10.59
CA ASN A 705 1.34 6.89 11.45
C ASN A 705 1.81 6.93 12.91
N VAL A 706 2.70 6.02 13.35
CA VAL A 706 2.98 5.78 14.80
C VAL A 706 3.52 7.00 15.55
N VAL A 707 4.10 7.97 14.84
CA VAL A 707 4.74 9.16 15.43
C VAL A 707 3.77 10.36 15.50
N ASN A 708 2.58 10.26 14.90
CA ASN A 708 1.61 11.36 14.75
C ASN A 708 0.88 11.70 16.06
N HIS A 709 1.60 12.31 17.00
CA HIS A 709 1.11 12.71 18.33
C HIS A 709 1.61 14.11 18.71
N ASP A 710 0.79 14.87 19.44
CA ASP A 710 1.16 16.21 19.94
C ASP A 710 2.29 16.15 20.98
N GLN A 711 2.35 15.07 21.75
CA GLN A 711 3.36 14.78 22.75
C GLN A 711 4.01 13.43 22.44
N LEU A 712 5.28 13.27 22.81
CA LEU A 712 6.02 12.06 22.51
C LEU A 712 7.16 11.84 23.50
N THR A 713 7.39 10.59 23.87
CA THR A 713 8.64 10.12 24.46
C THR A 713 9.23 9.02 23.59
N ILE A 714 10.53 9.08 23.29
CA ILE A 714 11.29 7.99 22.65
C ILE A 714 12.39 7.58 23.62
N SER A 715 12.52 6.28 23.90
CA SER A 715 13.55 5.75 24.80
C SER A 715 14.16 4.47 24.23
N THR A 716 15.47 4.31 24.31
CA THR A 716 16.16 3.09 23.88
C THR A 716 17.57 2.99 24.46
N TRP A 717 18.05 1.77 24.61
CA TRP A 717 19.47 1.49 24.80
C TRP A 717 20.20 1.48 23.47
N VAL A 718 21.32 2.20 23.40
CA VAL A 718 22.14 2.35 22.20
C VAL A 718 23.55 1.80 22.46
N TYR A 719 23.98 0.82 21.66
CA TYR A 719 25.36 0.37 21.59
C TYR A 719 25.96 0.84 20.26
N TRP A 720 26.60 2.01 20.25
CA TRP A 720 27.19 2.56 19.04
C TRP A 720 28.64 2.09 18.87
N THR A 721 29.03 1.59 17.68
CA THR A 721 30.40 1.09 17.47
C THR A 721 31.45 2.17 17.18
N GLY A 722 31.04 3.43 16.97
CA GLY A 722 31.97 4.54 16.73
C GLY A 722 32.46 4.66 15.27
N SER A 723 31.68 4.21 14.29
CA SER A 723 32.16 4.07 12.90
C SER A 723 32.23 5.38 12.11
N SER A 724 31.21 6.24 12.17
CA SER A 724 31.17 7.53 11.45
C SER A 724 30.29 8.55 12.15
N ASP A 725 30.61 9.83 11.95
CA ASP A 725 29.78 10.95 12.38
C ASP A 725 28.45 10.94 11.59
N GLU A 726 27.42 11.59 12.12
CA GLU A 726 26.11 11.76 11.47
C GLU A 726 25.31 10.47 11.20
N GLN A 727 25.65 9.34 11.82
CA GLN A 727 24.77 8.16 11.83
C GLN A 727 23.45 8.47 12.55
N ARG A 728 22.35 7.79 12.19
CA ARG A 728 21.04 7.98 12.84
C ARG A 728 20.64 6.74 13.61
N VAL A 729 20.38 6.90 14.91
CA VAL A 729 19.73 5.83 15.71
C VAL A 729 18.28 5.71 15.28
N PHE A 730 17.58 6.84 15.22
CA PHE A 730 16.28 6.98 14.58
C PHE A 730 16.23 8.29 13.79
N ASP A 731 15.42 8.29 12.73
CA ASP A 731 15.14 9.44 11.86
C ASP A 731 13.69 9.29 11.35
N PHE A 732 12.81 10.13 11.89
CA PHE A 732 11.39 10.14 11.56
C PHE A 732 11.09 11.44 10.82
N SER A 733 10.80 11.35 9.53
CA SER A 733 10.66 12.54 8.68
C SER A 733 9.48 12.48 7.71
N ASP A 734 9.18 13.63 7.14
CA ASP A 734 8.26 13.80 6.02
C ASP A 734 8.98 13.80 4.66
N GLY A 735 10.28 13.46 4.65
CA GLY A 735 11.12 13.41 3.45
C GLY A 735 11.72 14.74 2.96
N GLU A 736 11.43 15.90 3.58
CA GLU A 736 11.88 17.22 3.06
C GLU A 736 12.86 17.98 3.99
N GLY A 737 13.64 17.27 4.81
CA GLY A 737 14.47 17.92 5.84
C GLY A 737 13.63 18.52 6.97
N SER A 738 12.39 18.03 7.13
CA SER A 738 11.54 18.23 8.29
C SER A 738 11.33 16.87 8.96
N GLY A 739 11.40 16.82 10.29
CA GLY A 739 11.47 15.56 11.01
C GLY A 739 12.02 15.68 12.41
N LEU A 740 12.16 14.54 13.07
CA LEU A 740 12.92 14.41 14.30
C LEU A 740 13.93 13.27 14.20
N SER A 741 15.13 13.48 14.74
CA SER A 741 16.20 12.49 14.65
C SER A 741 17.12 12.54 15.86
N PHE A 742 17.74 11.39 16.15
CA PHE A 742 18.81 11.30 17.14
C PHE A 742 20.11 10.77 16.51
N THR A 743 21.17 11.55 16.72
CA THR A 743 22.52 11.30 16.22
C THR A 743 23.45 10.99 17.40
N PRO A 744 24.15 9.84 17.43
CA PRO A 744 25.05 9.47 18.53
C PRO A 744 26.29 10.37 18.58
N LYS A 745 26.72 10.87 17.41
CA LYS A 745 27.79 11.85 17.26
C LYS A 745 27.54 12.75 16.04
N SER A 746 27.29 14.04 16.28
CA SER A 746 27.16 15.04 15.21
C SER A 746 28.53 15.44 14.64
N ALA A 747 28.55 16.04 13.45
CA ALA A 747 29.76 16.60 12.84
C ALA A 747 30.37 17.75 13.67
N ALA A 748 29.57 18.42 14.51
CA ALA A 748 30.03 19.44 15.46
C ALA A 748 30.63 18.84 16.75
N GLY A 749 30.53 17.51 16.93
CA GLY A 749 30.84 16.80 18.16
C GLY A 749 29.64 16.68 19.09
N GLY A 750 29.68 15.74 20.03
CA GLY A 750 28.56 15.45 20.92
C GLY A 750 27.41 14.71 20.24
N SER A 751 26.47 14.19 21.04
CA SER A 751 25.21 13.66 20.52
C SER A 751 24.22 14.79 20.26
N ARG A 752 23.25 14.55 19.37
CA ARG A 752 22.25 15.55 18.99
C ARG A 752 20.89 14.92 18.82
N PHE A 753 19.89 15.48 19.50
CA PHE A 753 18.49 15.39 19.07
C PHE A 753 18.13 16.66 18.30
N LEU A 754 17.43 16.49 17.18
CA LEU A 754 16.93 17.59 16.36
C LEU A 754 15.47 17.31 16.04
N ILE A 755 14.59 18.29 16.22
CA ILE A 755 13.26 18.36 15.62
C ILE A 755 13.16 19.63 14.79
N GLU A 756 12.66 19.52 13.56
CA GLU A 756 12.57 20.62 12.61
C GLU A 756 11.30 20.52 11.74
N PHE A 757 10.69 21.66 11.44
CA PHE A 757 9.54 21.78 10.55
C PHE A 757 9.56 23.16 9.88
N GLY A 758 9.76 23.20 8.57
CA GLY A 758 9.95 24.45 7.83
C GLY A 758 11.19 25.22 8.32
N GLU A 759 11.03 26.47 8.72
CA GLU A 759 12.14 27.29 9.27
C GLU A 759 12.35 27.13 10.78
N LEU A 760 11.46 26.41 11.47
CA LEU A 760 11.54 26.19 12.91
C LEU A 760 12.39 24.96 13.20
N SER A 761 13.26 25.06 14.20
CA SER A 761 14.03 23.91 14.70
C SER A 761 14.23 24.00 16.22
N THR A 762 14.39 22.84 16.85
CA THR A 762 14.84 22.71 18.23
C THR A 762 15.93 21.66 18.27
N GLU A 763 17.13 22.09 18.67
CA GLU A 763 18.31 21.24 18.80
C GLU A 763 18.63 21.06 20.29
N LEU A 764 18.88 19.81 20.69
CA LEU A 764 19.36 19.46 22.02
C LEU A 764 20.68 18.71 21.91
N LEU A 765 21.66 19.11 22.71
CA LEU A 765 23.03 18.59 22.62
C LEU A 765 23.41 17.77 23.85
N GLY A 766 24.02 16.61 23.62
CA GLY A 766 24.54 15.75 24.68
C GLY A 766 26.02 15.46 24.51
N ALA A 767 26.60 14.75 25.48
CA ALA A 767 27.92 14.16 25.30
C ALA A 767 27.88 13.15 24.14
N GLU A 768 29.00 13.01 23.42
CA GLU A 768 29.16 11.97 22.39
C GLU A 768 28.94 10.60 23.03
N LEU A 769 28.18 9.74 22.35
CA LEU A 769 27.96 8.39 22.85
C LEU A 769 29.30 7.62 22.85
N PRO A 770 29.69 6.99 23.97
CA PRO A 770 30.92 6.21 24.02
C PRO A 770 30.86 5.04 23.03
N SER A 771 31.86 4.94 22.17
CA SER A 771 32.00 3.81 21.25
C SER A 771 32.09 2.48 22.02
N SER A 772 31.42 1.45 21.53
CA SER A 772 31.42 0.09 22.09
C SER A 772 30.96 0.00 23.55
N SER A 773 30.05 0.88 23.95
CA SER A 773 29.40 0.86 25.27
C SER A 773 27.92 1.15 25.14
N TRP A 774 27.11 0.52 26.00
CA TRP A 774 25.70 0.83 26.13
C TRP A 774 25.50 2.22 26.75
N THR A 775 24.62 3.01 26.13
CA THR A 775 24.14 4.28 26.65
C THR A 775 22.64 4.31 26.49
N HIS A 776 21.90 4.57 27.57
CA HIS A 776 20.47 4.79 27.48
C HIS A 776 20.22 6.21 26.96
N VAL A 777 19.32 6.33 26.00
CA VAL A 777 18.92 7.60 25.39
C VAL A 777 17.42 7.72 25.57
N ALA A 778 16.96 8.87 26.09
CA ALA A 778 15.55 9.22 26.08
C ALA A 778 15.35 10.67 25.63
N VAL A 779 14.30 10.91 24.85
CA VAL A 779 13.85 12.23 24.43
C VAL A 779 12.38 12.38 24.77
N THR A 780 12.02 13.48 25.44
CA THR A 780 10.62 13.81 25.79
C THR A 780 10.21 15.13 25.13
N MET A 781 8.98 15.21 24.64
CA MET A 781 8.34 16.40 24.10
C MET A 781 6.93 16.53 24.69
N ASP A 782 6.69 17.58 25.49
CA ASP A 782 5.39 17.82 26.15
C ASP A 782 4.45 18.76 25.39
N GLY A 783 4.86 19.16 24.17
CA GLY A 783 4.17 20.13 23.31
C GLY A 783 4.58 21.59 23.56
N SER A 784 5.41 21.85 24.57
CA SER A 784 5.96 23.17 24.89
C SER A 784 7.48 23.16 25.15
N ARG A 785 8.03 21.98 25.47
CA ARG A 785 9.43 21.78 25.84
C ARG A 785 9.91 20.42 25.36
N ALA A 786 11.14 20.39 24.88
CA ALA A 786 11.86 19.18 24.52
C ALA A 786 13.04 18.97 25.50
N ALA A 787 13.31 17.72 25.87
CA ALA A 787 14.43 17.36 26.74
C ALA A 787 15.11 16.07 26.28
N LEU A 788 16.44 16.05 26.36
CA LEU A 788 17.31 14.93 26.03
C LEU A 788 17.95 14.40 27.32
N TYR A 789 17.88 13.10 27.52
CA TYR A 789 18.45 12.39 28.67
C TYR A 789 19.44 11.34 28.20
N LEU A 790 20.57 11.23 28.90
CA LEU A 790 21.56 10.18 28.69
C LEU A 790 21.76 9.42 30.01
N ASN A 791 21.57 8.10 30.00
CA ASN A 791 21.62 7.24 31.19
C ASN A 791 20.71 7.75 32.33
N GLY A 792 19.48 8.13 31.99
CA GLY A 792 18.50 8.64 32.95
C GLY A 792 18.74 10.08 33.43
N VAL A 793 19.85 10.72 33.03
CA VAL A 793 20.22 12.07 33.49
C VAL A 793 19.95 13.09 32.38
N LEU A 794 19.31 14.21 32.73
CA LEU A 794 19.07 15.32 31.80
C LEU A 794 20.40 15.83 31.23
N ALA A 795 20.56 15.71 29.91
CA ALA A 795 21.71 16.22 29.16
C ALA A 795 21.47 17.66 28.71
N ASP A 796 20.29 17.93 28.12
CA ASP A 796 19.91 19.25 27.64
C ASP A 796 18.38 19.38 27.49
N SER A 797 17.89 20.61 27.41
CA SER A 797 16.47 20.90 27.24
C SER A 797 16.24 22.30 26.66
N ALA A 798 15.20 22.45 25.86
CA ALA A 798 14.82 23.72 25.26
C ALA A 798 13.30 23.86 25.20
N ASP A 799 12.81 25.09 25.27
CA ASP A 799 11.43 25.37 24.90
C ASP A 799 11.26 25.06 23.41
N SER A 800 10.19 24.35 23.05
CA SER A 800 9.89 23.97 21.68
C SER A 800 8.39 24.04 21.46
N SER A 801 7.97 24.82 20.47
CA SER A 801 6.58 24.84 20.03
C SER A 801 6.27 23.77 18.98
N LEU A 802 7.29 23.04 18.50
CA LEU A 802 7.14 22.03 17.47
C LEU A 802 6.53 20.76 18.03
N LYS A 803 5.52 20.24 17.34
CA LYS A 803 4.88 18.98 17.69
C LYS A 803 5.14 17.92 16.62
N PRO A 804 5.37 16.65 17.00
CA PRO A 804 5.50 15.56 16.03
C PRO A 804 4.27 15.40 15.12
N SER A 805 3.06 15.69 15.62
CA SER A 805 1.83 15.70 14.83
C SER A 805 1.74 16.79 13.76
N GLU A 806 2.47 17.89 13.90
CA GLU A 806 2.55 18.95 12.88
C GLU A 806 3.44 18.53 11.71
N ILE A 807 4.48 17.74 12.00
CA ILE A 807 5.35 17.12 10.98
C ILE A 807 4.61 15.95 10.30
N ASN A 808 3.86 15.16 11.08
CA ASN A 808 3.19 13.93 10.65
C ASN A 808 4.14 13.02 9.83
N PRO A 809 5.29 12.61 10.40
CA PRO A 809 6.32 11.92 9.65
C PRO A 809 5.85 10.53 9.23
N PHE A 810 6.17 10.13 8.01
CA PHE A 810 5.76 8.85 7.41
C PHE A 810 6.95 7.98 6.99
N LEU A 811 8.18 8.53 7.02
CA LEU A 811 9.42 7.78 6.86
C LEU A 811 10.06 7.62 8.25
N ASN A 812 9.70 6.54 8.94
CA ASN A 812 10.04 6.36 10.36
C ASN A 812 11.15 5.31 10.54
N TYR A 813 12.40 5.69 10.26
CA TYR A 813 13.53 4.77 10.24
C TYR A 813 14.19 4.56 11.60
N LEU A 814 14.57 3.31 11.88
CA LEU A 814 15.62 2.94 12.83
C LEU A 814 16.90 2.55 12.07
N GLY A 815 18.02 3.13 12.48
CA GLY A 815 19.35 2.82 11.94
C GLY A 815 19.66 3.40 10.55
N LYS A 816 18.80 4.26 10.01
CA LYS A 816 18.95 4.94 8.72
C LYS A 816 18.48 6.39 8.85
N GLY A 817 19.14 7.31 8.16
CA GLY A 817 18.64 8.69 7.98
C GLY A 817 17.79 8.82 6.72
N SER A 818 16.89 9.80 6.69
CA SER A 818 15.97 10.00 5.56
C SER A 818 16.64 10.59 4.31
N SER A 819 17.83 11.19 4.43
CA SER A 819 18.64 11.62 3.29
C SER A 819 19.23 10.44 2.49
N SER A 820 19.28 10.56 1.17
CA SER A 820 19.93 9.57 0.27
C SER A 820 21.45 9.44 0.48
N THR A 821 22.07 10.36 1.23
CA THR A 821 23.50 10.34 1.58
C THR A 821 23.77 9.92 3.04
N ALA A 822 22.72 9.60 3.81
CA ALA A 822 22.86 9.24 5.22
C ALA A 822 23.63 7.92 5.39
N THR A 823 24.56 7.90 6.36
CA THR A 823 25.26 6.67 6.72
C THR A 823 24.38 5.80 7.61
N LEU A 824 24.31 4.50 7.31
CA LEU A 824 23.56 3.54 8.13
C LEU A 824 24.25 3.37 9.48
N PHE A 825 23.46 3.21 10.54
CA PHE A 825 23.94 3.00 11.91
C PHE A 825 24.70 1.69 12.04
N ALA A 826 25.84 1.73 12.70
CA ALA A 826 26.63 0.54 13.04
C ALA A 826 26.64 0.36 14.56
N GLY A 827 25.91 -0.64 15.03
CA GLY A 827 25.63 -0.76 16.46
C GLY A 827 24.55 -1.77 16.79
N ARG A 828 23.94 -1.59 17.96
CA ARG A 828 22.82 -2.38 18.45
C ARG A 828 21.82 -1.45 19.14
N LEU A 829 20.54 -1.77 19.00
CA LEU A 829 19.47 -1.15 19.76
C LEU A 829 18.80 -2.19 20.63
N ASP A 830 18.39 -1.77 21.82
CA ASP A 830 17.72 -2.60 22.80
C ASP A 830 16.63 -1.79 23.53
N ASP A 831 15.57 -2.45 24.00
CA ASP A 831 14.38 -1.86 24.63
C ASP A 831 13.89 -0.55 23.97
N PHE A 832 13.61 -0.59 22.67
CA PHE A 832 13.11 0.61 21.97
C PHE A 832 11.64 0.84 22.31
N GLN A 833 11.34 1.98 22.92
CA GLN A 833 10.02 2.34 23.45
C GLN A 833 9.59 3.71 22.95
N MET A 834 8.29 3.85 22.63
CA MET A 834 7.68 5.16 22.39
C MET A 834 6.39 5.31 23.16
N TYR A 835 6.10 6.53 23.61
CA TYR A 835 4.88 6.88 24.33
C TYR A 835 4.25 8.11 23.71
N GLY A 836 2.93 8.15 23.57
CA GLY A 836 2.16 9.29 23.05
C GLY A 836 1.98 10.43 24.08
N PHE A 837 2.86 10.50 25.07
CA PHE A 837 2.91 11.53 26.11
C PHE A 837 4.37 11.78 26.52
N ALA A 838 4.63 12.93 27.16
CA ALA A 838 5.92 13.20 27.77
C ALA A 838 6.01 12.49 29.13
N VAL A 839 6.88 11.48 29.24
CA VAL A 839 7.17 10.81 30.52
C VAL A 839 7.79 11.84 31.47
N PRO A 840 7.30 11.98 32.71
CA PRO A 840 7.84 12.93 33.68
C PRO A 840 9.33 12.72 33.94
N ALA A 841 10.05 13.81 34.18
CA ALA A 841 11.51 13.78 34.35
C ALA A 841 11.98 12.87 35.50
N GLU A 842 11.17 12.75 36.56
CA GLU A 842 11.41 11.85 37.69
C GLU A 842 11.34 10.36 37.35
N ASP A 843 10.63 9.99 36.28
CA ASP A 843 10.42 8.60 35.86
C ASP A 843 11.41 8.17 34.76
N ILE A 844 12.12 9.12 34.13
CA ILE A 844 13.15 8.82 33.11
C ILE A 844 14.32 7.95 33.65
N PRO A 845 14.81 8.15 34.89
CA PRO A 845 15.80 7.23 35.46
C PRO A 845 15.28 5.81 35.59
N ALA A 846 13.98 5.62 35.89
CA ALA A 846 13.38 4.30 35.88
C ALA A 846 13.56 3.72 34.48
N LEU A 847 13.25 4.47 33.41
CA LEU A 847 13.45 4.03 32.02
C LEU A 847 14.90 3.62 31.67
N ALA A 848 15.89 4.15 32.39
CA ALA A 848 17.31 3.83 32.22
C ALA A 848 17.79 2.67 33.11
N GLU A 849 17.02 2.27 34.12
CA GLU A 849 17.31 1.19 35.08
C GLU A 849 16.31 0.04 34.98
N LEU A 850 15.57 -0.02 33.88
CA LEU A 850 14.47 -0.94 33.70
C LEU A 850 14.86 -2.40 33.72
N GLU A 851 14.42 -3.03 34.80
CA GLU A 851 13.95 -4.39 34.76
C GLU A 851 12.42 -4.34 34.88
N VAL A 852 11.74 -5.17 34.08
CA VAL A 852 10.33 -5.48 34.32
C VAL A 852 10.20 -5.93 35.79
N PRO A 853 9.26 -5.37 36.57
CA PRO A 853 9.14 -5.74 37.97
C PRO A 853 8.95 -7.26 38.09
N ALA A 854 9.58 -7.88 39.09
CA ALA A 854 9.51 -9.32 39.26
C ALA A 854 8.03 -9.77 39.46
N PRO A 855 7.63 -10.94 38.95
CA PRO A 855 6.26 -11.40 39.11
C PRO A 855 5.88 -11.53 40.59
N PRO A 856 4.71 -11.01 40.99
CA PRO A 856 4.22 -11.19 42.34
C PRO A 856 3.89 -12.66 42.58
N SER A 857 3.90 -13.08 43.84
CA SER A 857 3.47 -14.41 44.28
C SER A 857 2.15 -14.25 45.05
N PRO A 858 1.00 -14.22 44.38
CA PRO A 858 -0.28 -14.01 45.03
C PRO A 858 -0.75 -15.24 45.82
N GLU A 859 -1.38 -15.00 46.95
CA GLU A 859 -2.18 -15.96 47.72
C GLU A 859 -3.65 -15.55 47.66
N ALA A 860 -4.55 -16.53 47.71
CA ALA A 860 -5.98 -16.32 47.67
C ALA A 860 -6.68 -17.00 48.85
N VAL A 861 -7.71 -16.34 49.39
CA VAL A 861 -8.65 -16.93 50.35
C VAL A 861 -10.07 -16.70 49.84
N TYR A 862 -10.85 -17.76 49.74
CA TYR A 862 -12.29 -17.67 49.49
C TYR A 862 -13.04 -17.67 50.83
N GLU A 863 -13.80 -16.61 51.12
CA GLU A 863 -14.59 -16.48 52.34
C GLU A 863 -15.88 -15.69 52.03
N GLN A 864 -17.01 -16.12 52.57
CA GLN A 864 -18.31 -15.41 52.48
C GLN A 864 -18.76 -15.00 51.05
N GLY A 865 -18.37 -15.77 50.03
CA GLY A 865 -18.77 -15.48 48.65
C GLY A 865 -17.80 -14.59 47.87
N GLU A 866 -16.66 -14.20 48.46
CA GLU A 866 -15.66 -13.33 47.84
C GLU A 866 -14.28 -14.02 47.78
N VAL A 867 -13.45 -13.65 46.81
CA VAL A 867 -12.03 -14.05 46.78
C VAL A 867 -11.16 -12.86 47.20
N PHE A 868 -10.43 -13.02 48.30
CA PHE A 868 -9.42 -12.07 48.73
C PHE A 868 -8.04 -12.50 48.22
N LEU A 869 -7.44 -11.69 47.34
CA LEU A 869 -6.09 -11.85 46.82
C LEU A 869 -5.13 -10.93 47.59
N ILE A 870 -3.96 -11.45 47.94
CA ILE A 870 -2.88 -10.67 48.57
C ILE A 870 -1.51 -11.12 48.06
N TRP A 871 -0.59 -10.17 47.88
CA TRP A 871 0.78 -10.47 47.46
C TRP A 871 1.79 -9.54 48.15
N PRO A 872 3.09 -9.92 48.19
CA PRO A 872 4.14 -9.00 48.61
C PRO A 872 4.26 -7.82 47.64
N ALA A 873 4.47 -6.61 48.16
CA ALA A 873 4.77 -5.45 47.32
C ALA A 873 6.11 -5.63 46.57
N ILE A 874 6.08 -5.44 45.26
CA ILE A 874 7.22 -5.62 44.36
C ILE A 874 7.98 -4.31 44.18
N THR A 875 9.31 -4.38 44.33
CA THR A 875 10.18 -3.22 44.14
C THR A 875 10.19 -2.84 42.66
N GLY A 876 9.92 -1.57 42.35
CA GLY A 876 9.87 -1.05 40.98
C GLY A 876 8.52 -1.17 40.30
N ALA A 877 7.49 -1.75 40.95
CA ALA A 877 6.10 -1.74 40.47
C ALA A 877 5.37 -0.47 40.91
N SER A 878 4.63 0.16 40.00
CA SER A 878 3.68 1.24 40.30
C SER A 878 2.26 0.73 40.54
N ASP A 879 1.87 -0.33 39.82
CA ASP A 879 0.52 -0.88 39.82
C ASP A 879 0.56 -2.42 39.71
N TYR A 880 -0.60 -3.06 39.86
CA TYR A 880 -0.80 -4.49 39.64
C TYR A 880 -2.04 -4.71 38.78
N VAL A 881 -1.90 -5.52 37.73
CA VAL A 881 -2.99 -5.91 36.83
C VAL A 881 -3.55 -7.26 37.28
N ILE A 882 -4.85 -7.31 37.57
CA ILE A 882 -5.54 -8.50 38.06
C ILE A 882 -6.42 -9.02 36.94
N SER A 883 -6.14 -10.24 36.51
CA SER A 883 -6.92 -10.93 35.47
C SER A 883 -7.50 -12.24 35.97
N ARG A 884 -8.64 -12.63 35.43
CA ARG A 884 -9.36 -13.85 35.81
C ARG A 884 -9.79 -14.67 34.60
N SER A 885 -9.77 -16.00 34.72
CA SER A 885 -10.33 -16.92 33.74
C SER A 885 -11.06 -18.09 34.40
N ALA A 886 -11.98 -18.72 33.68
CA ALA A 886 -12.62 -19.98 34.07
C ALA A 886 -11.77 -21.22 33.72
N SER A 887 -10.63 -21.05 33.04
CA SER A 887 -9.72 -22.13 32.62
C SER A 887 -8.27 -21.70 32.74
N ALA A 888 -7.37 -22.62 33.12
CA ALA A 888 -5.93 -22.38 33.23
C ALA A 888 -5.30 -21.93 31.89
N ASP A 889 -5.79 -22.49 30.78
CA ASP A 889 -5.34 -22.18 29.41
C ASP A 889 -6.34 -21.28 28.66
N GLY A 890 -7.29 -20.68 29.38
CA GLY A 890 -8.35 -19.85 28.81
C GLY A 890 -7.89 -18.44 28.47
N VAL A 891 -8.81 -17.66 27.87
CA VAL A 891 -8.63 -16.21 27.78
C VAL A 891 -8.80 -15.63 29.19
N PHE A 892 -7.82 -14.83 29.64
CA PHE A 892 -7.90 -14.08 30.88
C PHE A 892 -8.44 -12.69 30.60
N GLU A 893 -9.46 -12.29 31.36
CA GLU A 893 -10.03 -10.95 31.31
C GLU A 893 -9.46 -10.12 32.46
N ILE A 894 -9.06 -8.88 32.18
CA ILE A 894 -8.66 -7.93 33.23
C ILE A 894 -9.92 -7.55 34.00
N ILE A 895 -9.90 -7.77 35.32
CA ILE A 895 -11.02 -7.43 36.20
C ILE A 895 -10.74 -6.15 37.00
N ASP A 896 -9.48 -5.82 37.28
CA ASP A 896 -9.09 -4.54 37.88
C ASP A 896 -7.57 -4.25 37.74
N THR A 897 -7.18 -3.00 38.01
CA THR A 897 -5.78 -2.56 38.20
C THR A 897 -5.67 -1.74 39.47
N VAL A 898 -4.83 -2.18 40.41
CA VAL A 898 -4.70 -1.56 41.75
C VAL A 898 -3.27 -1.16 42.09
N SER A 899 -3.11 -0.15 42.96
CA SER A 899 -1.80 0.30 43.44
C SER A 899 -1.36 -0.42 44.72
N GLU A 900 -2.33 -1.01 45.42
CA GLU A 900 -2.17 -1.75 46.65
C GLU A 900 -1.78 -3.20 46.37
N SER A 901 -1.10 -3.84 47.33
CA SER A 901 -0.66 -5.24 47.18
C SER A 901 -1.74 -6.26 47.61
N TRP A 902 -3.01 -5.94 47.38
CA TRP A 902 -4.17 -6.78 47.69
C TRP A 902 -5.39 -6.38 46.85
N TYR A 903 -6.34 -7.30 46.65
CA TYR A 903 -7.58 -7.08 45.91
C TYR A 903 -8.70 -8.02 46.40
N THR A 904 -9.97 -7.57 46.37
CA THR A 904 -11.14 -8.43 46.66
C THR A 904 -12.02 -8.56 45.43
N ASP A 905 -12.21 -9.79 44.93
CA ASP A 905 -13.19 -10.10 43.88
C ASP A 905 -14.52 -10.55 44.52
N SER A 906 -15.51 -9.66 44.48
CA SER A 906 -16.88 -9.92 44.96
C SER A 906 -17.86 -10.29 43.84
N SER A 907 -17.38 -10.41 42.59
CA SER A 907 -18.21 -10.69 41.42
C SER A 907 -18.33 -12.20 41.10
N ILE A 908 -17.71 -13.05 41.91
CA ILE A 908 -17.66 -14.49 41.70
C ILE A 908 -18.93 -15.22 42.16
N ILE A 909 -19.11 -16.43 41.63
CA ILE A 909 -20.20 -17.33 42.00
C ILE A 909 -19.59 -18.55 42.70
N GLY A 910 -20.09 -18.89 43.88
CA GLY A 910 -19.60 -20.05 44.64
C GLY A 910 -19.89 -21.39 43.93
N GLY A 911 -18.98 -22.35 44.06
CA GLY A 911 -19.05 -23.66 43.39
C GLY A 911 -18.36 -23.72 42.03
N GLN A 912 -17.66 -22.66 41.61
CA GLN A 912 -16.85 -22.61 40.41
C GLN A 912 -15.34 -22.56 40.72
N SER A 913 -14.53 -22.99 39.76
CA SER A 913 -13.08 -22.82 39.78
C SER A 913 -12.70 -21.56 39.01
N TYR A 914 -11.90 -20.69 39.63
CA TYR A 914 -11.37 -19.49 39.00
C TYR A 914 -9.84 -19.54 38.98
N TYR A 915 -9.26 -19.07 37.89
CA TYR A 915 -7.82 -18.90 37.74
C TYR A 915 -7.52 -17.42 37.74
N TYR A 916 -6.60 -16.98 38.60
CA TYR A 916 -6.18 -15.58 38.71
C TYR A 916 -4.73 -15.41 38.26
N LEU A 917 -4.49 -14.31 37.54
CA LEU A 917 -3.16 -13.79 37.26
C LEU A 917 -3.05 -12.41 37.90
N VAL A 918 -1.95 -12.20 38.62
CA VAL A 918 -1.58 -10.89 39.16
C VAL A 918 -0.23 -10.56 38.56
N LEU A 919 -0.16 -9.46 37.81
CA LEU A 919 1.09 -9.00 37.20
C LEU A 919 1.50 -7.70 37.87
N ALA A 920 2.76 -7.59 38.26
CA ALA A 920 3.31 -6.32 38.71
C ALA A 920 3.61 -5.48 37.48
N SER A 921 3.20 -4.22 37.47
CA SER A 921 3.41 -3.31 36.36
C SER A 921 4.07 -2.03 36.81
N ASN A 922 4.84 -1.44 35.91
CA ASN A 922 5.29 -0.06 36.00
C ASN A 922 5.16 0.61 34.64
N SER A 923 5.73 1.80 34.49
CA SER A 923 5.77 2.53 33.23
C SER A 923 6.44 1.78 32.07
N VAL A 924 6.97 0.57 32.31
CA VAL A 924 7.89 -0.15 31.42
C VAL A 924 7.41 -1.51 31.01
N GLY A 925 6.65 -2.19 31.85
CA GLY A 925 6.07 -3.45 31.46
C GLY A 925 5.44 -4.16 32.63
N GLU A 926 4.66 -5.18 32.28
CA GLU A 926 4.09 -6.13 33.22
C GLU A 926 5.07 -7.29 33.39
N SER A 927 5.22 -7.76 34.62
CA SER A 927 5.95 -8.99 34.95
C SER A 927 5.49 -10.14 34.06
N SER A 928 6.40 -11.02 33.66
CA SER A 928 6.02 -12.28 33.00
C SER A 928 5.05 -13.07 33.88
N GLY A 929 3.88 -13.45 33.34
CA GLY A 929 2.90 -14.23 34.09
C GLY A 929 3.50 -15.52 34.66
N VAL A 930 3.37 -15.70 35.97
CA VAL A 930 3.57 -16.99 36.64
C VAL A 930 2.40 -17.93 36.34
N GLU A 931 2.51 -19.19 36.77
CA GLU A 931 1.40 -20.15 36.76
C GLU A 931 0.16 -19.54 37.43
N ALA A 932 -1.00 -19.60 36.77
CA ALA A 932 -2.22 -18.98 37.26
C ALA A 932 -2.66 -19.61 38.59
N LEU A 933 -3.05 -18.75 39.54
CA LEU A 933 -3.49 -19.18 40.87
C LEU A 933 -4.91 -19.73 40.78
N LEU A 934 -5.05 -21.06 40.96
CA LEU A 934 -6.35 -21.72 41.06
C LEU A 934 -7.00 -21.42 42.42
N VAL A 935 -8.23 -20.93 42.37
CA VAL A 935 -9.11 -20.75 43.52
C VAL A 935 -10.36 -21.60 43.29
N GLU A 936 -10.54 -22.61 44.14
CA GLU A 936 -11.77 -23.41 44.19
C GLU A 936 -12.74 -22.76 45.18
N THR A 937 -13.92 -22.37 44.69
CA THR A 937 -14.96 -21.79 45.55
C THR A 937 -15.92 -22.88 46.00
N VAL A 938 -16.46 -22.75 47.21
CA VAL A 938 -17.42 -23.70 47.77
C VAL A 938 -18.84 -23.26 47.42
N PRO A 939 -19.75 -24.17 46.97
CA PRO A 939 -21.13 -23.79 46.70
C PRO A 939 -21.80 -23.15 47.94
N PRO A 940 -22.57 -22.07 47.80
CA PRO A 940 -23.21 -21.41 48.96
C PRO A 940 -24.09 -22.36 49.79
N ALA A 941 -24.74 -23.32 49.13
CA ALA A 941 -25.51 -24.40 49.78
C ALA A 941 -24.68 -25.26 50.73
N GLU A 942 -23.43 -25.59 50.34
CA GLU A 942 -22.54 -26.40 51.15
C GLU A 942 -21.98 -25.60 52.32
N THR A 943 -21.62 -24.33 52.10
CA THR A 943 -21.19 -23.41 53.16
C THR A 943 -22.27 -23.27 54.23
N TRP A 944 -23.51 -23.01 53.82
CA TRP A 944 -24.65 -22.89 54.73
C TRP A 944 -24.90 -24.19 55.52
N ARG A 945 -24.87 -25.36 54.86
CA ARG A 945 -25.02 -26.65 55.58
C ARG A 945 -23.87 -26.93 56.54
N MET A 946 -22.65 -26.55 56.19
CA MET A 946 -21.48 -26.69 57.05
C MET A 946 -21.59 -25.79 58.28
N GLU A 947 -22.09 -24.56 58.13
CA GLU A 947 -22.29 -23.61 59.23
C GLU A 947 -23.35 -24.09 60.23
N HIS A 948 -24.49 -24.56 59.73
CA HIS A 948 -25.61 -24.96 60.60
C HIS A 948 -25.53 -26.42 61.07
N PHE A 949 -25.11 -27.35 60.22
CA PHE A 949 -25.15 -28.80 60.50
C PHE A 949 -23.77 -29.45 60.58
N GLY A 950 -22.69 -28.76 60.21
CA GLY A 950 -21.34 -29.31 60.19
C GLY A 950 -21.09 -30.37 59.10
N VAL A 951 -21.96 -30.44 58.08
CA VAL A 951 -21.86 -31.35 56.93
C VAL A 951 -22.10 -30.60 55.62
N SER A 952 -21.47 -31.01 54.53
CA SER A 952 -21.67 -30.38 53.20
C SER A 952 -22.77 -31.06 52.37
N GLU A 953 -23.05 -32.34 52.61
CA GLU A 953 -24.03 -33.12 51.86
C GLU A 953 -25.49 -32.79 52.26
N SER A 954 -26.39 -32.67 51.27
CA SER A 954 -27.85 -32.48 51.49
C SER A 954 -28.52 -33.81 51.89
N LEU A 955 -28.33 -34.23 53.14
CA LEU A 955 -28.83 -35.51 53.68
C LEU A 955 -29.33 -35.36 55.12
N GLY A 956 -30.30 -36.21 55.49
CA GLY A 956 -30.85 -36.23 56.85
C GLY A 956 -31.44 -34.88 57.25
N ASP A 957 -31.08 -34.39 58.43
CA ASP A 957 -31.52 -33.10 58.97
C ASP A 957 -31.00 -31.90 58.17
N ALA A 958 -29.96 -32.08 57.35
CA ALA A 958 -29.40 -31.04 56.47
C ALA A 958 -30.00 -31.03 55.06
N ALA A 959 -30.94 -31.94 54.75
CA ALA A 959 -31.57 -32.00 53.43
C ALA A 959 -32.45 -30.76 53.18
N ASP A 960 -32.55 -30.31 51.93
CA ASP A 960 -33.26 -29.07 51.56
C ASP A 960 -34.75 -29.05 51.96
N LEU A 961 -35.39 -30.22 52.02
CA LEU A 961 -36.79 -30.38 52.44
C LEU A 961 -36.96 -30.82 53.90
N ALA A 962 -35.87 -30.92 54.67
CA ALA A 962 -35.94 -31.20 56.09
C ALA A 962 -36.36 -29.94 56.87
N ASP A 963 -37.03 -30.18 57.99
CA ASP A 963 -37.48 -29.17 58.97
C ASP A 963 -37.08 -29.72 60.36
N PRO A 964 -35.80 -29.53 60.75
CA PRO A 964 -35.26 -30.19 61.93
C PRO A 964 -35.68 -29.50 63.24
N ASP A 965 -36.08 -28.23 63.20
CA ASP A 965 -36.57 -27.49 64.36
C ASP A 965 -38.10 -27.59 64.56
N GLY A 966 -38.82 -28.05 63.51
CA GLY A 966 -40.24 -28.39 63.54
C GLY A 966 -41.17 -27.19 63.49
N ASP A 967 -40.71 -26.05 62.99
CA ASP A 967 -41.50 -24.82 62.91
C ASP A 967 -42.38 -24.73 61.65
N GLY A 968 -42.18 -25.65 60.70
CA GLY A 968 -42.89 -25.76 59.44
C GLY A 968 -42.20 -25.12 58.24
N VAL A 969 -41.00 -24.54 58.40
CA VAL A 969 -40.17 -23.99 57.34
C VAL A 969 -39.02 -24.94 57.05
N VAL A 970 -38.87 -25.32 55.77
CA VAL A 970 -37.81 -26.25 55.37
C VAL A 970 -36.47 -25.52 55.18
N ASN A 971 -35.37 -26.25 55.34
CA ASN A 971 -34.01 -25.75 55.17
C ASN A 971 -33.78 -24.92 53.91
N LEU A 972 -34.37 -25.28 52.76
CA LEU A 972 -34.24 -24.49 51.53
C LEU A 972 -34.82 -23.07 51.67
N LEU A 973 -35.95 -22.93 52.36
CA LEU A 973 -36.59 -21.65 52.61
C LEU A 973 -35.88 -20.88 53.72
N GLU A 974 -35.44 -21.56 54.78
CA GLU A 974 -34.58 -20.98 55.82
C GLU A 974 -33.33 -20.35 55.19
N ARG A 975 -32.64 -21.09 54.32
CA ARG A 975 -31.48 -20.60 53.57
C ARG A 975 -31.82 -19.42 52.65
N ALA A 976 -32.89 -19.52 51.87
CA ALA A 976 -33.29 -18.48 50.93
C ALA A 976 -33.69 -17.16 51.63
N PHE A 977 -34.28 -17.25 52.81
CA PHE A 977 -34.84 -16.11 53.55
C PHE A 977 -33.99 -15.67 54.73
N GLY A 978 -32.84 -16.32 54.96
CA GLY A 978 -31.86 -15.95 55.99
C GLY A 978 -32.29 -16.30 57.41
N GLY A 979 -32.95 -17.44 57.60
CA GLY A 979 -33.28 -18.01 58.90
C GLY A 979 -32.29 -19.09 59.34
N ASP A 980 -32.42 -19.54 60.59
CA ASP A 980 -31.56 -20.55 61.21
C ASP A 980 -32.34 -21.86 61.35
N PRO A 981 -32.01 -22.91 60.59
CA PRO A 981 -32.78 -24.14 60.52
C PRO A 981 -32.80 -24.95 61.82
N LEU A 982 -31.99 -24.56 62.82
CA LEU A 982 -31.94 -25.21 64.13
C LEU A 982 -32.72 -24.44 65.22
N VAL A 983 -33.31 -23.30 64.88
CA VAL A 983 -33.97 -22.40 65.84
C VAL A 983 -35.36 -22.03 65.33
N PRO A 984 -36.45 -22.52 65.98
CA PRO A 984 -37.81 -22.28 65.50
C PRO A 984 -38.12 -20.78 65.32
N ASP A 985 -38.35 -20.34 64.09
CA ASP A 985 -38.70 -18.96 63.72
C ASP A 985 -39.66 -18.88 62.52
N VAL A 986 -40.95 -19.03 62.82
CA VAL A 986 -42.04 -18.84 61.84
C VAL A 986 -42.08 -17.44 61.20
N SER A 987 -41.32 -16.46 61.70
CA SER A 987 -41.26 -15.10 61.13
C SER A 987 -40.42 -14.99 59.86
N VAL A 988 -39.69 -16.05 59.49
CA VAL A 988 -38.95 -16.21 58.23
C VAL A 988 -39.90 -16.43 57.05
N SER A 989 -41.08 -17.02 57.30
CA SER A 989 -42.11 -17.24 56.29
C SER A 989 -42.64 -15.94 55.65
N PRO A 990 -42.89 -15.93 54.33
CA PRO A 990 -43.56 -14.82 53.66
C PRO A 990 -44.92 -14.49 54.30
N ARG A 991 -45.21 -13.21 54.48
CA ARG A 991 -46.46 -12.76 55.12
C ARG A 991 -47.14 -11.64 54.33
N ILE A 992 -48.45 -11.54 54.47
CA ILE A 992 -49.21 -10.43 53.89
C ILE A 992 -48.92 -9.15 54.67
N ASP A 993 -48.51 -8.09 53.97
CA ASP A 993 -48.37 -6.74 54.53
C ASP A 993 -49.73 -6.02 54.47
N SER A 994 -50.51 -6.16 55.53
CA SER A 994 -51.83 -5.53 55.63
C SER A 994 -51.78 -4.02 55.90
N SER A 995 -50.59 -3.41 55.97
CA SER A 995 -50.44 -1.96 56.18
C SER A 995 -50.61 -1.14 54.91
N GLN A 996 -50.63 -1.80 53.74
CA GLN A 996 -50.73 -1.17 52.43
C GLN A 996 -52.12 -1.35 51.80
N PRO A 997 -52.57 -0.45 50.91
CA PRO A 997 -53.87 -0.54 50.24
C PRO A 997 -53.93 -1.60 49.12
N MET A 998 -52.78 -2.15 48.71
CA MET A 998 -52.65 -3.19 47.68
C MET A 998 -52.43 -4.57 48.32
N LEU A 999 -52.64 -5.67 47.57
CA LEU A 999 -52.23 -6.99 48.04
C LEU A 999 -50.69 -7.05 48.00
N SER A 1000 -50.07 -6.92 49.16
CA SER A 1000 -48.62 -6.90 49.30
C SER A 1000 -48.15 -8.13 50.07
N LEU A 1001 -47.17 -8.82 49.50
CA LEU A 1001 -46.44 -9.92 50.11
C LEU A 1001 -45.07 -9.41 50.55
N LEU A 1002 -44.72 -9.68 51.81
CA LEU A 1002 -43.47 -9.27 52.41
C LEU A 1002 -42.66 -10.52 52.76
N TYR A 1003 -41.43 -10.59 52.27
CA TYR A 1003 -40.53 -11.72 52.48
C TYR A 1003 -39.09 -11.24 52.60
N ARG A 1004 -38.23 -12.08 53.16
CA ARG A 1004 -36.80 -11.81 53.32
C ARG A 1004 -36.03 -12.47 52.18
N ILE A 1005 -34.82 -12.00 51.91
CA ILE A 1005 -33.87 -12.70 51.05
C ILE A 1005 -32.50 -12.70 51.73
N SER A 1006 -31.83 -13.85 51.74
CA SER A 1006 -30.44 -13.95 52.18
C SER A 1006 -29.53 -13.50 51.04
N THR A 1007 -28.66 -12.52 51.30
CA THR A 1007 -27.64 -12.10 50.34
C THR A 1007 -26.53 -13.13 50.18
N ALA A 1008 -26.41 -14.08 51.11
CA ALA A 1008 -25.47 -15.19 51.05
C ALA A 1008 -25.96 -16.35 50.17
N ALA A 1009 -27.26 -16.44 49.88
CA ALA A 1009 -27.87 -17.48 49.04
C ALA A 1009 -27.81 -17.10 47.54
N THR A 1010 -26.60 -16.80 47.04
CA THR A 1010 -26.39 -16.30 45.66
C THR A 1010 -26.71 -17.34 44.57
N ASP A 1011 -26.83 -18.60 44.94
CA ASP A 1011 -27.21 -19.74 44.10
C ASP A 1011 -28.73 -19.95 43.99
N LEU A 1012 -29.54 -19.15 44.69
CA LEU A 1012 -30.99 -19.26 44.69
C LEU A 1012 -31.66 -18.06 43.99
N GLU A 1013 -32.76 -18.34 43.32
CA GLU A 1013 -33.67 -17.37 42.74
C GLU A 1013 -35.05 -17.48 43.41
N ILE A 1014 -35.61 -16.34 43.79
CA ILE A 1014 -36.90 -16.26 44.46
C ILE A 1014 -37.90 -15.68 43.46
N VAL A 1015 -38.96 -16.45 43.18
CA VAL A 1015 -39.99 -16.10 42.21
C VAL A 1015 -41.32 -15.96 42.95
N VAL A 1016 -42.02 -14.83 42.74
CA VAL A 1016 -43.38 -14.65 43.26
C VAL A 1016 -44.36 -15.02 42.17
N GLU A 1017 -45.21 -16.00 42.44
CA GLU A 1017 -46.21 -16.46 41.48
C GLU A 1017 -47.62 -16.14 41.96
N ALA A 1018 -48.51 -15.87 41.01
CA ALA A 1018 -49.92 -15.61 41.25
C ALA A 1018 -50.79 -16.69 40.61
N SER A 1019 -51.91 -17.01 41.26
CA SER A 1019 -52.99 -17.81 40.66
C SER A 1019 -54.36 -17.34 41.13
N SER A 1020 -55.40 -17.70 40.36
CA SER A 1020 -56.80 -17.43 40.71
C SER A 1020 -57.43 -18.54 41.57
N GLY A 1021 -56.73 -19.65 41.81
CA GLY A 1021 -57.20 -20.77 42.62
C GLY A 1021 -56.08 -21.74 43.03
N LEU A 1022 -56.33 -22.60 44.03
CA LEU A 1022 -55.31 -23.50 44.60
C LEU A 1022 -54.88 -24.64 43.66
N GLU A 1023 -55.73 -25.02 42.69
CA GLU A 1023 -55.50 -26.14 41.76
C GLU A 1023 -55.24 -25.67 40.30
N GLY A 1024 -54.93 -24.38 40.08
CA GLY A 1024 -54.70 -23.79 38.75
C GLY A 1024 -53.22 -23.60 38.38
N ASP A 1025 -52.96 -23.17 37.15
CA ASP A 1025 -51.62 -22.76 36.72
C ASP A 1025 -51.17 -21.54 37.54
N TRP A 1026 -49.93 -21.62 38.03
CA TRP A 1026 -49.24 -20.53 38.71
C TRP A 1026 -48.32 -19.88 37.69
N THR A 1027 -48.41 -18.56 37.56
CA THR A 1027 -47.56 -17.79 36.67
C THR A 1027 -46.83 -16.73 37.48
N GLU A 1028 -45.61 -16.42 37.09
CA GLU A 1028 -44.84 -15.33 37.69
C GLU A 1028 -45.66 -14.03 37.71
N SER A 1029 -45.69 -13.39 38.86
CA SER A 1029 -46.47 -12.19 39.11
C SER A 1029 -45.61 -10.96 38.86
N GLU A 1030 -46.15 -9.99 38.12
CA GLU A 1030 -45.54 -8.66 38.02
C GLU A 1030 -45.81 -7.87 39.32
N GLY A 1031 -44.78 -7.17 39.82
CA GLY A 1031 -44.87 -6.33 41.01
C GLY A 1031 -43.61 -5.49 41.20
N VAL A 1032 -43.73 -4.39 41.96
CA VAL A 1032 -42.57 -3.55 42.33
C VAL A 1032 -41.89 -4.17 43.53
N THR A 1033 -40.60 -4.46 43.40
CA THR A 1033 -39.72 -4.89 44.48
C THR A 1033 -39.02 -3.67 45.09
N GLU A 1034 -39.18 -3.47 46.40
CA GLU A 1034 -38.58 -2.35 47.13
C GLU A 1034 -37.75 -2.91 48.31
N THR A 1035 -36.47 -2.55 48.40
CA THR A 1035 -35.58 -2.91 49.53
C THR A 1035 -35.78 -1.91 50.65
N ILE A 1036 -36.34 -2.37 51.78
CA ILE A 1036 -36.73 -1.47 52.87
C ILE A 1036 -35.60 -1.27 53.89
N GLU A 1037 -34.80 -2.31 54.15
CA GLU A 1037 -33.63 -2.31 55.05
C GLU A 1037 -32.78 -3.58 54.83
N THR A 1038 -31.45 -3.48 54.95
CA THR A 1038 -30.50 -4.61 54.95
C THR A 1038 -29.94 -4.75 56.37
N PHE A 1039 -30.06 -5.94 56.98
CA PHE A 1039 -29.54 -6.21 58.32
C PHE A 1039 -28.93 -7.62 58.36
N GLU A 1040 -27.67 -7.72 58.81
CA GLU A 1040 -26.93 -9.00 58.93
C GLU A 1040 -27.00 -9.90 57.69
N GLY A 1041 -26.88 -9.33 56.48
CA GLY A 1041 -26.88 -10.10 55.23
C GLY A 1041 -28.28 -10.57 54.78
N VAL A 1042 -29.34 -9.99 55.34
CA VAL A 1042 -30.72 -10.26 54.93
C VAL A 1042 -31.38 -8.98 54.46
N GLU A 1043 -32.01 -9.01 53.29
CA GLU A 1043 -32.81 -7.90 52.76
C GLU A 1043 -34.30 -8.20 52.89
N LEU A 1044 -35.07 -7.19 53.29
CA LEU A 1044 -36.54 -7.28 53.35
C LEU A 1044 -37.15 -6.71 52.06
N LEU A 1045 -37.84 -7.57 51.31
CA LEU A 1045 -38.49 -7.21 50.05
C LEU A 1045 -40.01 -7.21 50.20
N ARG A 1046 -40.62 -6.21 49.55
CA ARG A 1046 -42.07 -6.14 49.36
C ARG A 1046 -42.40 -6.36 47.88
N HIS A 1047 -43.31 -7.29 47.60
CA HIS A 1047 -43.90 -7.49 46.28
C HIS A 1047 -45.39 -7.12 46.34
N SER A 1048 -45.82 -6.16 45.53
CA SER A 1048 -47.19 -5.61 45.59
C SER A 1048 -47.95 -5.77 44.28
N LYS A 1049 -49.22 -6.18 44.38
CA LYS A 1049 -50.16 -6.30 43.26
C LYS A 1049 -51.46 -5.54 43.52
N THR A 1050 -51.84 -4.69 42.56
CA THR A 1050 -53.14 -4.00 42.58
C THR A 1050 -54.26 -4.97 42.22
N LEU A 1051 -55.32 -5.00 43.02
CA LEU A 1051 -56.52 -5.80 42.75
C LEU A 1051 -57.67 -4.91 42.29
N ASN A 1052 -58.47 -5.40 41.34
CA ASN A 1052 -59.73 -4.79 40.97
C ASN A 1052 -60.84 -5.11 41.99
N GLU A 1053 -61.92 -4.32 41.99
CA GLU A 1053 -63.04 -4.51 42.91
C GLU A 1053 -63.69 -5.89 42.73
N GLY A 1054 -63.68 -6.73 43.78
CA GLY A 1054 -64.22 -8.09 43.77
C GLY A 1054 -63.25 -9.19 43.27
N GLU A 1055 -62.03 -8.82 42.88
CA GLU A 1055 -60.99 -9.76 42.45
C GLU A 1055 -60.39 -10.52 43.66
N SER A 1056 -60.09 -11.81 43.48
CA SER A 1056 -59.37 -12.63 44.46
C SER A 1056 -58.18 -13.29 43.77
N VAL A 1057 -56.99 -13.08 44.31
CA VAL A 1057 -55.72 -13.64 43.81
C VAL A 1057 -55.00 -14.30 44.97
N LEU A 1058 -54.39 -15.44 44.70
CA LEU A 1058 -53.47 -16.13 45.59
C LEU A 1058 -52.05 -15.79 45.14
N LEU A 1059 -51.17 -15.47 46.10
CA LEU A 1059 -49.73 -15.30 45.87
C LEU A 1059 -48.98 -16.40 46.60
N ARG A 1060 -47.91 -16.90 46.00
CA ARG A 1060 -46.93 -17.77 46.67
C ARG A 1060 -45.52 -17.32 46.32
N VAL A 1061 -44.58 -17.63 47.20
CA VAL A 1061 -43.14 -17.49 46.93
C VAL A 1061 -42.59 -18.86 46.61
N GLY A 1062 -41.96 -19.00 45.45
CA GLY A 1062 -41.17 -20.14 45.06
C GLY A 1062 -39.68 -19.82 45.19
N VAL A 1063 -38.90 -20.81 45.58
CA VAL A 1063 -37.43 -20.76 45.55
C VAL A 1063 -36.97 -21.82 44.58
N LYS A 1064 -36.10 -21.43 43.64
CA LYS A 1064 -35.46 -22.34 42.68
C LYS A 1064 -33.95 -22.09 42.68
N GLU A 1065 -33.18 -23.11 42.32
CA GLU A 1065 -31.75 -22.93 42.05
C GLU A 1065 -31.54 -22.13 40.76
N ARG A 1066 -30.48 -21.31 40.71
CA ARG A 1066 -30.10 -20.50 39.54
C ARG A 1066 -29.41 -21.31 38.44
#